data_AF-A0A8T2L303-F1
#
_entry.id   AF-A0A8T2L303-F1
#
_cell.length_a   1.000
_cell.length_b   1.000
_cell.length_c   1.000
_cell.angle_alpha   90.00
_cell.angle_beta   90.00
_cell.angle_gamma   90.00
#
_symmetry.space_group_name_H-M   'P 1'
#
loop_
_entity.id
_entity.type
_entity.pdbx_description
1 polymer ?
#
loop_
_entity_poly.entity_id
_entity_poly.type
_entity_poly.pdbx_seq_one_letter_code
_entity_poly.pdbx_strand_id
1 'polypeptide(L)'
;MASAVERTDDLVREYLIYRGFTSALKHLDSEIKSDKEKGFRVDKIIDQLQHFIQTYDLAGLKEYWGYLDRRLFSRLEDVYRPTVNKLRTSLFRYYLVHTIQMKNQEKTQEFFQKQAAELQGQAEWRDWFVLPFIPVPEQNPAFSPYFSRQWADTFLVSLHNFLSVLFQCMPQPVLLSFDAEVQRSTSIQEESEQLRQMLFALQGESKAKKAEEMVHHKLPAYVQHMDRLGDTELDLVTSQRATNPITPSRNFFSTFLPQGRRTPARTPQGPPGSSPTQAALGRKDPTAGQSVKVKDPIASKDSKLAAAIDPSTGHPRQKRHLDHEKERKELFSKQPAQGSEKKADSSDTEGQPETETTDSPTNQTRSGSEVGGPGVEQPFIKLSQEEYGEHHSSIMHCRVDCSGRRVASLDVDGVVKVWSFNPIMQTKATIMSKSPLLSLEWATKPDRLLLLGSGVGTVRLYDTEAKKNLYEMTIDDAHPRILSLAYSPSGTSFVCSAAANVSRPGSVTEMMPRASLPVSGQLLLWDTKTVKQQLQFALEPGPVAVNCTAFNHNGNLLVTGAADGWIRLFDMQRYESVMSWKAHDGEVYSVEFSYDENTVFSIGEDGKFIQWNIHRSGVKQSEYSLSQDAVGPFVLSGYSGYKQVQVPRGRLFAFDSEGQHVLTCSSTGGLIYRLNKGEAGLESVLSLGGHKAPVVTVDWCSAVDCGTCLTASMDGKIKLSTLLAQKP
;
A
#
# COMPACT_ATOMS: atom_id res chain seq x y z
N MET A 1 4.64 24.83 -7.14
CA MET A 1 5.08 25.32 -5.80
C MET A 1 5.75 26.69 -5.88
N ALA A 2 6.89 26.88 -6.55
CA ALA A 2 7.59 28.19 -6.56
C ALA A 2 6.70 29.40 -6.91
N SER A 3 5.82 29.27 -7.91
CA SER A 3 4.84 30.29 -8.36
C SER A 3 3.60 30.46 -7.47
N ALA A 4 3.45 29.63 -6.43
CA ALA A 4 2.45 29.77 -5.36
C ALA A 4 3.08 30.44 -4.13
N VAL A 5 4.37 30.18 -3.86
CA VAL A 5 5.16 30.88 -2.84
C VAL A 5 5.22 32.36 -3.18
N GLU A 6 5.64 32.73 -4.39
CA GLU A 6 5.71 34.14 -4.84
C GLU A 6 4.39 34.90 -4.63
N ARG A 7 3.25 34.33 -5.06
CA ARG A 7 1.93 34.95 -4.85
C ARG A 7 1.49 34.98 -3.38
N THR A 8 1.95 34.04 -2.55
CA THR A 8 1.69 34.08 -1.10
C THR A 8 2.53 35.17 -0.43
N ASP A 9 3.80 35.33 -0.83
CA ASP A 9 4.67 36.39 -0.33
C ASP A 9 4.13 37.78 -0.69
N ASP A 10 3.59 37.96 -1.90
CA ASP A 10 2.94 39.20 -2.32
C ASP A 10 1.62 39.47 -1.56
N LEU A 11 0.78 38.46 -1.32
CA LEU A 11 -0.42 38.61 -0.47
C LEU A 11 -0.05 38.98 0.98
N VAL A 12 1.04 38.44 1.52
CA VAL A 12 1.57 38.83 2.84
C VAL A 12 2.12 40.26 2.79
N ARG A 13 2.83 40.65 1.72
CA ARG A 13 3.32 42.01 1.50
C ARG A 13 2.18 43.03 1.47
N GLU A 14 1.11 42.78 0.71
CA GLU A 14 -0.09 43.62 0.69
C GLU A 14 -0.73 43.74 2.08
N TYR A 15 -0.87 42.62 2.81
CA TYR A 15 -1.41 42.63 4.18
C TYR A 15 -0.54 43.45 5.15
N LEU A 16 0.79 43.30 5.12
CA LEU A 16 1.70 44.05 5.98
C LEU A 16 1.67 45.56 5.65
N ILE A 17 1.56 45.93 4.37
CA ILE A 17 1.39 47.32 3.93
C ILE A 17 0.05 47.87 4.42
N TYR A 18 -1.06 47.16 4.21
CA TYR A 18 -2.41 47.57 4.64
C TYR A 18 -2.52 47.75 6.16
N ARG A 19 -1.78 46.94 6.94
CA ARG A 19 -1.73 47.03 8.41
C ARG A 19 -0.66 48.00 8.94
N GLY A 20 0.14 48.61 8.07
CA GLY A 20 1.19 49.59 8.43
C GLY A 20 2.44 48.99 9.10
N PHE A 21 2.66 47.67 9.00
CA PHE A 21 3.76 46.95 9.65
C PHE A 21 5.10 47.09 8.90
N THR A 22 5.54 48.34 8.73
CA THR A 22 6.70 48.73 7.91
C THR A 22 8.05 48.16 8.38
N SER A 23 8.21 47.80 9.65
CA SER A 23 9.38 47.09 10.17
C SER A 23 9.38 45.62 9.74
N ALA A 24 8.28 44.90 9.98
CA ALA A 24 8.11 43.50 9.57
C ALA A 24 8.26 43.33 8.05
N LEU A 25 7.72 44.26 7.27
CA LEU A 25 7.89 44.31 5.81
C LEU A 25 9.37 44.37 5.39
N LYS A 26 10.17 45.24 6.02
CA LYS A 26 11.62 45.34 5.72
C LYS A 26 12.40 44.07 6.09
N HIS A 27 12.01 43.40 7.17
CA HIS A 27 12.61 42.11 7.53
C HIS A 27 12.23 41.02 6.53
N LEU A 28 10.94 40.90 6.18
CA LEU A 28 10.45 39.96 5.17
C LEU A 28 11.15 40.13 3.82
N ASP A 29 11.25 41.37 3.32
CA ASP A 29 11.94 41.68 2.05
C ASP A 29 13.43 41.31 2.10
N SER A 30 14.08 41.47 3.26
CA SER A 30 15.48 41.07 3.48
C SER A 30 15.65 39.55 3.53
N GLU A 31 14.74 38.84 4.21
CA GLU A 31 14.77 37.37 4.32
C GLU A 31 14.48 36.69 2.98
N ILE A 32 13.45 37.14 2.24
CA ILE A 32 13.15 36.68 0.88
C ILE A 32 14.35 36.88 -0.05
N LYS A 33 15.03 38.04 0.03
CA LYS A 33 16.25 38.30 -0.75
C LYS A 33 17.43 37.40 -0.36
N SER A 34 17.44 36.86 0.86
CA SER A 34 18.40 35.83 1.28
C SER A 34 18.01 34.42 0.81
N ASP A 35 16.73 34.16 0.54
CA ASP A 35 16.23 32.82 0.22
C ASP A 35 16.19 32.49 -1.27
N LYS A 36 17.36 32.10 -1.78
CA LYS A 36 17.55 31.61 -3.16
C LYS A 36 16.77 30.34 -3.51
N GLU A 37 16.37 29.54 -2.52
CA GLU A 37 15.82 28.19 -2.71
C GLU A 37 14.31 28.11 -2.41
N LYS A 38 13.72 29.17 -1.85
CA LYS A 38 12.29 29.28 -1.51
C LYS A 38 11.81 28.11 -0.64
N GLY A 39 12.56 27.82 0.42
CA GLY A 39 12.47 26.57 1.16
C GLY A 39 12.99 26.65 2.60
N PHE A 40 12.47 25.77 3.45
CA PHE A 40 12.84 25.73 4.85
C PHE A 40 14.25 25.12 5.04
N ARG A 41 15.19 25.88 5.61
CA ARG A 41 16.60 25.46 5.75
C ARG A 41 16.90 24.91 7.14
N VAL A 42 17.25 23.63 7.19
CA VAL A 42 17.64 22.93 8.42
C VAL A 42 19.01 23.39 8.92
N ASP A 43 19.93 23.67 8.01
CA ASP A 43 21.31 24.09 8.30
C ASP A 43 21.33 25.30 9.23
N LYS A 44 20.52 26.33 8.94
CA LYS A 44 20.39 27.53 9.78
C LYS A 44 19.97 27.24 11.22
N ILE A 45 19.19 26.18 11.46
CA ILE A 45 18.80 25.76 12.83
C ILE A 45 19.99 25.10 13.53
N ILE A 46 20.76 24.28 12.81
CA ILE A 46 21.95 23.61 13.34
C ILE A 46 23.07 24.61 13.59
N ASP A 47 23.32 25.54 12.67
CA ASP A 47 24.25 26.67 12.84
C ASP A 47 23.92 27.46 14.11
N GLN A 48 22.64 27.78 14.34
CA GLN A 48 22.18 28.50 15.52
C GLN A 48 22.36 27.69 16.82
N LEU A 49 22.06 26.38 16.80
CA LEU A 49 22.30 25.48 17.94
C LEU A 49 23.81 25.35 18.25
N GLN A 50 24.65 25.21 17.22
CA GLN A 50 26.11 25.19 17.37
C GLN A 50 26.63 26.54 17.89
N HIS A 51 26.09 27.67 17.43
CA HIS A 51 26.48 28.99 17.90
C HIS A 51 26.23 29.17 19.41
N PHE A 52 25.08 28.72 19.94
CA PHE A 52 24.83 28.73 21.38
C PHE A 52 25.80 27.83 22.17
N ILE A 53 26.24 26.70 21.60
CA ILE A 53 27.24 25.82 22.22
C ILE A 53 28.65 26.45 22.20
N GLN A 54 29.03 27.09 21.09
CA GLN A 54 30.32 27.78 20.93
C GLN A 54 30.44 29.03 21.81
N THR A 55 29.34 29.76 22.02
CA THR A 55 29.26 30.93 22.91
C THR A 55 28.98 30.56 24.37
N TYR A 56 28.80 29.27 24.68
CA TYR A 56 28.45 28.73 25.99
C TYR A 56 27.11 29.21 26.56
N ASP A 57 26.20 29.74 25.75
CA ASP A 57 24.87 30.19 26.19
C ASP A 57 23.89 29.03 26.37
N LEU A 58 23.85 28.49 27.59
CA LEU A 58 22.88 27.48 27.99
C LEU A 58 21.44 28.02 28.09
N ALA A 59 21.23 29.32 28.24
CA ALA A 59 19.89 29.90 28.33
C ALA A 59 19.25 30.00 26.93
N GLY A 60 19.95 30.61 25.97
CA GLY A 60 19.53 30.65 24.57
C GLY A 60 19.38 29.25 23.95
N LEU A 61 20.28 28.32 24.26
CA LEU A 61 20.15 26.92 23.81
C LEU A 61 18.84 26.26 24.30
N LYS A 62 18.49 26.47 25.58
CA LYS A 62 17.25 25.94 26.17
C LYS A 62 16.00 26.62 25.63
N GLU A 63 16.01 27.95 25.51
CA GLU A 63 14.87 28.71 24.99
C GLU A 63 14.62 28.39 23.52
N TYR A 64 15.68 28.29 22.71
CA TYR A 64 15.58 27.93 21.30
C TYR A 64 15.10 26.48 21.11
N TRP A 65 15.61 25.52 21.89
CA TRP A 65 15.06 24.16 21.86
C TRP A 65 13.60 24.13 22.32
N GLY A 66 13.24 24.86 23.38
CA GLY A 66 11.86 25.00 23.84
C GLY A 66 10.93 25.70 22.85
N TYR A 67 11.46 26.57 21.98
CA TYR A 67 10.75 27.18 20.86
C TYR A 67 10.48 26.16 19.74
N LEU A 68 11.48 25.37 19.35
CA LEU A 68 11.31 24.27 18.40
C LEU A 68 10.30 23.25 18.95
N ASP A 69 10.39 22.93 20.23
CA ASP A 69 9.47 22.03 20.92
C ASP A 69 8.02 22.54 20.91
N ARG A 70 7.80 23.79 21.35
CA ARG A 70 6.46 24.41 21.37
C ARG A 70 5.86 24.65 19.98
N ARG A 71 6.66 24.91 18.94
CA ARG A 71 6.18 25.34 17.62
C ARG A 71 6.16 24.24 16.56
N LEU A 72 7.02 23.23 16.70
CA LEU A 72 7.21 22.14 15.75
C LEU A 72 6.92 20.79 16.40
N PHE A 73 7.62 20.44 17.49
CA PHE A 73 7.51 19.10 18.09
C PHE A 73 6.17 18.88 18.81
N SER A 74 5.51 19.95 19.25
CA SER A 74 4.13 19.95 19.76
C SER A 74 3.07 19.50 18.75
N ARG A 75 3.43 19.48 17.45
CA ARG A 75 2.60 19.00 16.34
C ARG A 75 2.95 17.57 15.90
N LEU A 76 4.00 16.97 16.48
CA LEU A 76 4.30 15.57 16.29
C LEU A 76 3.35 14.72 17.13
N GLU A 77 3.05 13.53 16.63
CA GLU A 77 2.39 12.47 17.39
C GLU A 77 3.28 12.04 18.57
N ASP A 78 2.66 11.58 19.67
CA ASP A 78 3.35 11.18 20.91
C ASP A 78 4.45 10.13 20.67
N VAL A 79 4.32 9.31 19.62
CA VAL A 79 5.30 8.31 19.16
C VAL A 79 6.70 8.90 18.93
N TYR A 80 6.80 10.17 18.52
CA TYR A 80 8.09 10.84 18.26
C TYR A 80 8.68 11.54 19.48
N ARG A 81 7.92 11.75 20.56
CA ARG A 81 8.44 12.41 21.79
C ARG A 81 9.66 11.70 22.41
N PRO A 82 9.76 10.35 22.45
CA PRO A 82 10.98 9.67 22.88
C PRO A 82 12.21 10.04 22.04
N THR A 83 12.05 10.20 20.72
CA THR A 83 13.13 10.59 19.81
C THR A 83 13.54 12.04 20.01
N VAL A 84 12.58 12.96 20.15
CA VAL A 84 12.84 14.37 20.49
C VAL A 84 13.56 14.48 21.83
N ASN A 85 13.15 13.71 22.84
CA ASN A 85 13.82 13.67 24.14
C ASN A 85 15.25 13.11 24.06
N LYS A 86 15.49 12.04 23.28
CA LYS A 86 16.84 11.51 23.03
C LYS A 86 17.75 12.52 22.31
N LEU A 87 17.21 13.26 21.34
CA LEU A 87 17.94 14.35 20.67
C LEU A 87 18.23 15.51 21.63
N ARG A 88 17.28 15.89 22.50
CA ARG A 88 17.49 16.89 23.57
C ARG A 88 18.57 16.47 24.57
N THR A 89 18.52 15.23 25.07
CA THR A 89 19.56 14.64 25.92
C THR A 89 20.92 14.68 25.22
N SER A 90 20.97 14.29 23.93
CA SER A 90 22.22 14.27 23.16
C SER A 90 22.78 15.67 22.89
N LEU A 91 21.92 16.66 22.66
CA LEU A 91 22.31 18.08 22.53
C LEU A 91 22.95 18.62 23.82
N PHE A 92 22.35 18.33 24.97
CA PHE A 92 22.90 18.72 26.27
C PHE A 92 24.20 17.97 26.61
N ARG A 93 24.32 16.69 26.25
CA ARG A 93 25.58 15.93 26.33
C ARG A 93 26.66 16.53 25.43
N TYR A 94 26.32 16.98 24.22
CA TYR A 94 27.25 17.63 23.30
C TYR A 94 27.74 18.99 23.83
N TYR A 95 26.87 19.79 24.46
CA TYR A 95 27.26 21.01 25.19
C TYR A 95 28.25 20.71 26.35
N LEU A 96 28.01 19.64 27.12
CA LEU A 96 28.91 19.21 28.20
C LEU A 96 30.26 18.70 27.69
N VAL A 97 30.28 17.91 26.61
CA VAL A 97 31.53 17.47 25.96
C VAL A 97 32.32 18.68 25.48
N HIS A 98 31.67 19.65 24.83
CA HIS A 98 32.31 20.86 24.32
C HIS A 98 32.91 21.74 25.45
N THR A 99 32.18 21.96 26.55
CA THR A 99 32.70 22.71 27.71
C THR A 99 33.91 22.03 28.35
N ILE A 100 33.93 20.70 28.42
CA ILE A 100 35.05 19.93 28.98
C ILE A 100 36.27 19.91 28.03
N GLN A 101 36.07 19.72 26.72
CA GLN A 101 37.14 19.79 25.72
C GLN A 101 37.83 21.15 25.69
N MET A 102 37.05 22.23 25.85
CA MET A 102 37.55 23.61 25.97
C MET A 102 38.01 23.96 27.40
N LYS A 103 38.08 22.97 28.30
CA LYS A 103 38.53 23.07 29.72
C LYS A 103 37.77 24.08 30.58
N ASN A 104 36.56 24.46 30.18
CA ASN A 104 35.70 25.41 30.88
C ASN A 104 34.87 24.71 31.97
N GLN A 105 35.52 24.44 33.11
CA GLN A 105 34.87 23.78 34.25
C GLN A 105 33.77 24.63 34.89
N GLU A 106 33.88 25.96 34.88
CA GLU A 106 32.85 26.86 35.42
C GLU A 106 31.50 26.67 34.69
N LYS A 107 31.51 26.67 33.35
CA LYS A 107 30.29 26.43 32.55
C LYS A 107 29.77 25.00 32.70
N THR A 108 30.66 24.04 32.93
CA THR A 108 30.30 22.64 33.23
C THR A 108 29.54 22.57 34.56
N GLN A 109 30.03 23.24 35.61
CA GLN A 109 29.35 23.31 36.91
C GLN A 109 28.04 24.12 36.84
N GLU A 110 28.02 25.24 36.10
CA GLU A 110 26.80 26.05 35.87
C GLU A 110 25.68 25.22 35.21
N PHE A 111 26.02 24.34 34.26
CA PHE A 111 25.05 23.42 33.67
C PHE A 111 24.40 22.54 34.74
N PHE A 112 25.20 21.80 35.53
CA PHE A 112 24.67 20.90 36.54
C PHE A 112 23.90 21.65 37.62
N GLN A 113 24.38 22.81 38.09
CA GLN A 113 23.67 23.64 39.06
C GLN A 113 22.29 24.11 38.55
N LYS A 114 22.20 24.52 37.28
CA LYS A 114 20.94 24.99 36.67
C LYS A 114 20.02 23.89 36.15
N GLN A 115 20.45 22.62 36.15
CA GLN A 115 19.75 21.55 35.44
C GLN A 115 19.58 20.25 36.25
N ALA A 116 20.26 20.10 37.39
CA ALA A 116 20.16 18.92 38.26
C ALA A 116 18.71 18.57 38.63
N ALA A 117 17.90 19.56 39.02
CA ALA A 117 16.52 19.34 39.45
C ALA A 117 15.59 18.71 38.38
N GLU A 118 15.91 18.86 37.08
CA GLU A 118 15.15 18.25 35.98
C GLU A 118 15.72 16.88 35.56
N LEU A 119 17.03 16.68 35.73
CA LEU A 119 17.75 15.49 35.24
C LEU A 119 18.00 14.41 36.29
N GLN A 120 17.96 14.75 37.59
CA GLN A 120 18.21 13.79 38.67
C GLN A 120 17.17 12.64 38.71
N GLY A 121 15.96 12.88 38.20
CA GLY A 121 14.93 11.85 38.01
C GLY A 121 15.08 10.99 36.75
N GLN A 122 16.07 11.25 35.89
CA GLN A 122 16.23 10.57 34.59
C GLN A 122 17.40 9.58 34.64
N ALA A 123 17.10 8.29 34.42
CA ALA A 123 18.11 7.22 34.47
C ALA A 123 19.29 7.45 33.49
N GLU A 124 19.02 8.05 32.32
CA GLU A 124 20.04 8.41 31.31
C GLU A 124 21.11 9.40 31.83
N TRP A 125 20.84 10.11 32.92
CA TRP A 125 21.69 11.17 33.45
C TRP A 125 22.41 10.81 34.75
N ARG A 126 22.00 9.73 35.44
CA ARG A 126 22.55 9.31 36.74
C ARG A 126 24.07 9.29 36.76
N ASP A 127 24.67 8.64 35.76
CA ASP A 127 26.12 8.43 35.70
C ASP A 127 26.86 9.70 35.21
N TRP A 128 26.17 10.56 34.44
CA TRP A 128 26.72 11.83 33.95
C TRP A 128 26.95 12.87 35.06
N PHE A 129 26.28 12.76 36.22
CA PHE A 129 26.58 13.61 37.38
C PHE A 129 27.98 13.39 37.97
N VAL A 130 28.64 12.26 37.65
CA VAL A 130 30.03 11.98 38.06
C VAL A 130 31.03 12.73 37.16
N LEU A 131 30.63 13.12 35.95
CA LEU A 131 31.50 13.68 34.91
C LEU A 131 32.37 14.88 35.35
N PRO A 132 31.89 15.86 36.14
CA PRO A 132 32.73 16.98 36.62
C PRO A 132 33.85 16.58 37.58
N PHE A 133 33.79 15.38 38.14
CA PHE A 133 34.74 14.87 39.15
C PHE A 133 35.78 13.90 38.55
N ILE A 134 35.68 13.59 37.25
CA ILE A 134 36.63 12.70 36.55
C ILE A 134 37.78 13.54 36.01
N PRO A 135 39.05 13.28 36.38
CA PRO A 135 40.18 14.13 36.00
C PRO A 135 40.54 14.05 34.50
N VAL A 136 40.26 12.92 33.84
CA VAL A 136 40.41 12.75 32.38
C VAL A 136 39.20 11.98 31.83
N PRO A 137 38.08 12.65 31.49
CA PRO A 137 36.86 12.00 31.01
C PRO A 137 37.05 11.18 29.73
N GLU A 138 37.94 11.64 28.84
CA GLU A 138 38.25 11.01 27.55
C GLU A 138 38.83 9.59 27.68
N GLN A 139 39.45 9.27 28.82
CA GLN A 139 40.04 7.96 29.10
C GLN A 139 39.10 7.02 29.86
N ASN A 140 37.93 7.49 30.32
CA ASN A 140 36.96 6.64 31.00
C ASN A 140 36.13 5.84 29.97
N PRO A 141 36.08 4.49 30.02
CA PRO A 141 35.34 3.68 29.05
C PRO A 141 33.86 4.06 28.86
N ALA A 142 33.19 4.57 29.91
CA ALA A 142 31.79 4.96 29.85
C ALA A 142 31.56 6.31 29.10
N PHE A 143 32.58 7.16 29.00
CA PHE A 143 32.47 8.50 28.43
C PHE A 143 33.30 8.70 27.14
N SER A 144 34.39 7.96 26.97
CA SER A 144 35.29 8.04 25.81
C SER A 144 34.58 8.09 24.43
N PRO A 145 33.52 7.29 24.16
CA PRO A 145 32.79 7.37 22.89
C PRO A 145 32.20 8.77 22.59
N TYR A 146 31.72 9.48 23.62
CA TYR A 146 31.10 10.81 23.48
C TYR A 146 32.12 11.92 23.20
N PHE A 147 33.39 11.74 23.59
CA PHE A 147 34.48 12.67 23.26
C PHE A 147 35.03 12.45 21.84
N SER A 148 34.61 11.39 21.14
CA SER A 148 35.00 11.15 19.75
C SER A 148 34.34 12.15 18.80
N ARG A 149 35.10 12.63 17.82
CA ARG A 149 34.56 13.45 16.71
C ARG A 149 33.47 12.70 15.92
N GLN A 150 33.63 11.39 15.77
CA GLN A 150 32.64 10.53 15.10
C GLN A 150 31.26 10.59 15.79
N TRP A 151 31.20 10.62 17.12
CA TRP A 151 29.93 10.77 17.84
C TRP A 151 29.28 12.14 17.59
N ALA A 152 30.06 13.22 17.64
CA ALA A 152 29.57 14.58 17.38
C ALA A 152 29.04 14.72 15.94
N ASP A 153 29.82 14.29 14.94
CA ASP A 153 29.42 14.32 13.53
C ASP A 153 28.17 13.44 13.29
N THR A 154 28.08 12.26 13.91
CA THR A 154 26.90 11.37 13.84
C THR A 154 25.66 11.99 14.48
N PHE A 155 25.80 12.65 15.63
CA PHE A 155 24.69 13.35 16.30
C PHE A 155 24.17 14.50 15.43
N LEU A 156 25.06 15.31 14.84
CA LEU A 156 24.69 16.43 13.98
C LEU A 156 23.98 15.96 12.70
N VAL A 157 24.47 14.89 12.04
CA VAL A 157 23.80 14.28 10.89
C VAL A 157 22.44 13.68 11.28
N SER A 158 22.33 13.05 12.45
CA SER A 158 21.06 12.51 12.96
C SER A 158 20.03 13.61 13.22
N LEU A 159 20.46 14.72 13.83
CA LEU A 159 19.62 15.90 14.09
C LEU A 159 19.20 16.58 12.78
N HIS A 160 20.12 16.70 11.81
CA HIS A 160 19.82 17.20 10.47
C HIS A 160 18.74 16.35 9.80
N ASN A 161 18.96 15.05 9.68
CA ASN A 161 18.03 14.16 8.98
C ASN A 161 16.66 14.10 9.65
N PHE A 162 16.61 14.10 10.99
CA PHE A 162 15.35 14.20 11.74
C PHE A 162 14.58 15.48 11.40
N LEU A 163 15.26 16.64 11.42
CA LEU A 163 14.63 17.92 11.07
C LEU A 163 14.22 17.95 9.58
N SER A 164 15.06 17.49 8.65
CA SER A 164 14.73 17.44 7.21
C SER A 164 13.48 16.62 6.93
N VAL A 165 13.36 15.42 7.51
CA VAL A 165 12.17 14.57 7.38
C VAL A 165 10.96 15.25 8.03
N LEU A 166 11.10 15.83 9.22
CA LEU A 166 10.03 16.56 9.90
C LEU A 166 9.48 17.71 9.04
N PHE A 167 10.35 18.51 8.41
CA PHE A 167 9.92 19.61 7.54
C PHE A 167 9.36 19.15 6.18
N GLN A 168 9.77 17.98 5.67
CA GLN A 168 9.15 17.36 4.48
C GLN A 168 7.76 16.79 4.80
N CYS A 169 7.54 16.28 6.02
CA CYS A 169 6.25 15.74 6.47
C CYS A 169 5.30 16.79 7.05
N MET A 170 5.76 18.02 7.32
CA MET A 170 4.91 19.10 7.84
C MET A 170 3.83 19.49 6.81
N PRO A 171 2.54 19.59 7.22
CA PRO A 171 1.46 19.96 6.30
C PRO A 171 1.67 21.38 5.77
N GLN A 172 1.48 21.53 4.46
CA GLN A 172 1.69 22.80 3.76
C GLN A 172 0.78 23.91 4.35
N PRO A 173 1.28 25.16 4.55
CA PRO A 173 0.48 26.24 5.11
C PRO A 173 -0.83 26.47 4.37
N VAL A 174 -1.91 26.75 5.12
CA VAL A 174 -3.29 26.84 4.60
C VAL A 174 -3.46 27.86 3.45
N LEU A 175 -2.67 28.93 3.45
CA LEU A 175 -2.64 29.92 2.35
C LEU A 175 -2.13 29.31 1.03
N LEU A 176 -1.10 28.45 1.10
CA LEU A 176 -0.53 27.76 -0.05
C LEU A 176 -1.42 26.59 -0.52
N SER A 177 -2.09 25.89 0.40
CA SER A 177 -3.07 24.87 0.01
C SER A 177 -4.30 25.49 -0.66
N PHE A 178 -4.72 26.69 -0.23
CA PHE A 178 -5.83 27.42 -0.85
C PHE A 178 -5.53 27.81 -2.30
N ASP A 179 -4.36 28.37 -2.62
CA ASP A 179 -3.98 28.66 -4.02
C ASP A 179 -3.89 27.37 -4.88
N ALA A 180 -3.36 26.28 -4.33
CA ALA A 180 -3.33 24.98 -4.99
C ALA A 180 -4.74 24.37 -5.22
N GLU A 181 -5.70 24.70 -4.36
CA GLU A 181 -7.10 24.27 -4.46
C GLU A 181 -7.92 25.14 -5.42
N VAL A 182 -7.65 26.44 -5.47
CA VAL A 182 -8.20 27.36 -6.48
C VAL A 182 -7.73 26.96 -7.88
N GLN A 183 -6.43 26.74 -8.09
CA GLN A 183 -5.89 26.29 -9.39
C GLN A 183 -6.47 24.94 -9.84
N ARG A 184 -6.69 24.01 -8.91
CA ARG A 184 -7.35 22.73 -9.19
C ARG A 184 -8.81 22.95 -9.61
N SER A 185 -9.51 23.85 -8.93
CA SER A 185 -10.91 24.19 -9.21
C SER A 185 -11.09 24.85 -10.58
N THR A 186 -10.21 25.79 -10.96
CA THR A 186 -10.27 26.42 -12.29
C THR A 186 -9.97 25.42 -13.41
N SER A 187 -8.96 24.55 -13.24
CA SER A 187 -8.64 23.52 -14.23
C SER A 187 -9.78 22.51 -14.43
N ILE A 188 -10.45 22.07 -13.36
CA ILE A 188 -11.63 21.21 -13.44
C ILE A 188 -12.81 21.93 -14.11
N GLN A 189 -12.97 23.24 -13.89
CA GLN A 189 -14.02 24.02 -14.53
C GLN A 189 -13.78 24.18 -16.04
N GLU A 190 -12.54 24.46 -16.47
CA GLU A 190 -12.13 24.50 -17.87
C GLU A 190 -12.37 23.15 -18.57
N GLU A 191 -12.00 22.02 -17.95
CA GLU A 191 -12.26 20.68 -18.47
C GLU A 191 -13.78 20.40 -18.60
N SER A 192 -14.57 20.78 -17.58
CA SER A 192 -16.04 20.72 -17.63
C SER A 192 -16.62 21.53 -18.79
N GLU A 193 -16.10 22.73 -19.06
CA GLU A 193 -16.56 23.57 -20.18
C GLU A 193 -16.18 22.99 -21.55
N GLN A 194 -14.98 22.42 -21.69
CA GLN A 194 -14.57 21.70 -22.91
C GLN A 194 -15.45 20.47 -23.17
N LEU A 195 -15.72 19.66 -22.14
CA LEU A 195 -16.60 18.49 -22.25
C LEU A 195 -18.05 18.88 -22.61
N ARG A 196 -18.55 20.01 -22.10
CA ARG A 196 -19.87 20.56 -22.46
C ARG A 196 -19.92 21.01 -23.93
N GLN A 197 -18.87 21.66 -24.43
CA GLN A 197 -18.79 22.04 -25.85
C GLN A 197 -18.74 20.81 -26.76
N MET A 198 -17.96 19.79 -26.41
CA MET A 198 -17.87 18.54 -27.16
C MET A 198 -19.19 17.76 -27.18
N LEU A 199 -19.91 17.69 -26.05
CA LEU A 199 -21.27 17.13 -25.98
C LEU A 199 -22.27 17.91 -26.84
N PHE A 200 -22.17 19.24 -26.89
CA PHE A 200 -23.03 20.08 -27.74
C PHE A 200 -22.79 19.83 -29.23
N ALA A 201 -21.53 19.71 -29.65
CA ALA A 201 -21.17 19.37 -31.03
C ALA A 201 -21.72 17.99 -31.44
N LEU A 202 -21.52 16.97 -30.61
CA LEU A 202 -22.02 15.60 -30.85
C LEU A 202 -23.56 15.53 -30.88
N GLN A 203 -24.26 16.34 -30.07
CA GLN A 203 -25.72 16.48 -30.18
C GLN A 203 -26.16 17.19 -31.46
N GLY A 204 -25.35 18.11 -32.00
CA GLY A 204 -25.56 18.73 -33.31
C GLY A 204 -25.50 17.69 -34.43
N GLU A 205 -24.43 16.90 -34.48
CA GLU A 205 -24.27 15.82 -35.47
C GLU A 205 -25.38 14.75 -35.37
N SER A 206 -25.76 14.37 -34.16
CA SER A 206 -26.84 13.39 -33.95
C SER A 206 -28.19 13.90 -34.44
N LYS A 207 -28.47 15.21 -34.33
CA LYS A 207 -29.67 15.84 -34.89
C LYS A 207 -29.61 15.95 -36.41
N ALA A 208 -28.44 16.25 -36.99
CA ALA A 208 -28.24 16.28 -38.43
C ALA A 208 -28.53 14.91 -39.08
N LYS A 209 -27.90 13.84 -38.57
CA LYS A 209 -28.10 12.46 -39.07
C LYS A 209 -29.57 12.02 -39.02
N LYS A 210 -30.29 12.35 -37.93
CA LYS A 210 -31.74 12.08 -37.82
C LYS A 210 -32.60 12.88 -38.80
N ALA A 211 -32.17 14.08 -39.20
CA ALA A 211 -32.86 14.85 -40.22
C ALA A 211 -32.67 14.23 -41.62
N GLU A 212 -31.48 13.70 -41.92
CA GLU A 212 -31.20 13.00 -43.18
C GLU A 212 -32.00 11.69 -43.30
N GLU A 213 -32.07 10.87 -42.23
CA GLU A 213 -32.88 9.64 -42.20
C GLU A 213 -34.39 9.89 -42.45
N MET A 214 -34.92 11.02 -41.94
CA MET A 214 -36.32 11.41 -42.12
C MET A 214 -36.67 11.84 -43.55
N VAL A 215 -35.71 12.33 -44.34
CA VAL A 215 -35.96 12.80 -45.72
C VAL A 215 -36.14 11.63 -46.71
N HIS A 216 -35.56 10.46 -46.43
CA HIS A 216 -35.59 9.31 -47.33
C HIS A 216 -36.86 8.45 -47.29
N HIS A 217 -37.75 8.64 -46.29
CA HIS A 217 -38.94 7.80 -46.11
C HIS A 217 -40.24 8.47 -46.60
N LYS A 218 -40.43 8.54 -47.92
CA LYS A 218 -41.75 8.81 -48.54
C LYS A 218 -42.41 7.51 -48.98
N LEU A 219 -43.62 7.26 -48.48
CA LEU A 219 -44.43 6.10 -48.86
C LEU A 219 -45.04 6.27 -50.27
N PRO A 220 -45.20 5.19 -51.07
CA PRO A 220 -45.81 5.26 -52.40
C PRO A 220 -47.31 5.63 -52.39
N ALA A 221 -47.75 6.33 -53.44
CA ALA A 221 -49.12 6.84 -53.60
C ALA A 221 -50.12 5.76 -54.07
N TYR A 222 -50.51 4.86 -53.17
CA TYR A 222 -51.67 3.97 -53.36
C TYR A 222 -52.53 3.81 -52.09
N VAL A 223 -51.93 3.88 -50.90
CA VAL A 223 -52.65 3.71 -49.62
C VAL A 223 -53.34 5.03 -49.20
N GLN A 224 -54.44 5.37 -49.88
CA GLN A 224 -55.26 6.55 -49.54
C GLN A 224 -56.78 6.33 -49.56
N HIS A 225 -57.25 5.10 -49.82
CA HIS A 225 -58.65 4.70 -49.65
C HIS A 225 -58.74 3.25 -49.14
N MET A 226 -59.04 3.09 -47.85
CA MET A 226 -59.63 1.90 -47.21
C MET A 226 -60.13 2.31 -45.82
N ASP A 227 -61.06 3.26 -45.79
CA ASP A 227 -61.80 3.66 -44.58
C ASP A 227 -63.09 2.83 -44.47
N ARG A 228 -63.52 2.57 -43.23
CA ARG A 228 -64.73 1.81 -42.82
C ARG A 228 -64.71 0.28 -43.03
N LEU A 229 -64.60 -0.43 -41.91
CA LEU A 229 -65.42 -1.60 -41.52
C LEU A 229 -65.03 -2.00 -40.08
N GLY A 230 -65.99 -2.30 -39.19
CA GLY A 230 -65.69 -2.99 -37.93
C GLY A 230 -66.15 -2.40 -36.59
N ASP A 231 -66.95 -1.32 -36.53
CA ASP A 231 -67.65 -0.96 -35.28
C ASP A 231 -68.84 -1.91 -35.05
N THR A 232 -68.61 -3.09 -34.45
CA THR A 232 -69.65 -3.92 -33.81
C THR A 232 -69.06 -5.08 -33.01
N GLU A 233 -69.09 -4.97 -31.68
CA GLU A 233 -69.73 -5.89 -30.72
C GLU A 233 -69.38 -5.38 -29.30
N LEU A 234 -70.35 -5.39 -28.38
CA LEU A 234 -70.23 -4.86 -27.02
C LEU A 234 -70.92 -5.81 -26.02
N ASP A 235 -70.55 -5.65 -24.75
CA ASP A 235 -71.23 -6.14 -23.54
C ASP A 235 -71.03 -7.59 -23.07
N LEU A 236 -71.22 -7.72 -21.74
CA LEU A 236 -71.23 -8.92 -20.90
C LEU A 236 -69.82 -9.54 -20.68
N VAL A 237 -69.31 -9.70 -19.44
CA VAL A 237 -69.99 -9.82 -18.13
C VAL A 237 -69.40 -8.90 -17.04
N THR A 238 -70.29 -8.40 -16.19
CA THR A 238 -70.17 -7.61 -14.94
C THR A 238 -68.98 -7.92 -14.01
N SER A 239 -68.27 -6.89 -13.49
CA SER A 239 -68.43 -6.26 -12.13
C SER A 239 -67.73 -7.05 -10.99
N GLN A 240 -67.18 -6.49 -9.90
CA GLN A 240 -67.43 -5.24 -9.14
C GLN A 240 -66.08 -4.51 -8.86
N ARG A 241 -65.93 -3.17 -8.82
CA ARG A 241 -66.49 -2.14 -7.90
C ARG A 241 -66.17 -2.40 -6.41
N ALA A 242 -65.79 -1.40 -5.60
CA ALA A 242 -65.75 0.07 -5.76
C ALA A 242 -64.47 0.64 -5.06
N THR A 243 -64.13 1.95 -5.03
CA THR A 243 -64.89 3.17 -5.33
C THR A 243 -64.02 4.24 -6.05
N ASN A 244 -64.07 5.51 -5.64
CA ASN A 244 -63.53 6.76 -6.23
C ASN A 244 -63.78 7.90 -5.18
N PRO A 245 -63.54 9.23 -5.38
CA PRO A 245 -62.88 9.95 -6.50
C PRO A 245 -61.97 11.19 -6.08
N ILE A 246 -61.62 12.04 -7.08
CA ILE A 246 -61.25 13.49 -7.02
C ILE A 246 -59.77 13.91 -6.79
N THR A 247 -58.98 13.90 -7.88
CA THR A 247 -58.33 15.05 -8.61
C THR A 247 -57.94 16.40 -7.90
N PRO A 248 -57.12 17.31 -8.51
CA PRO A 248 -55.80 17.09 -9.13
C PRO A 248 -54.75 18.25 -8.96
N SER A 249 -53.47 17.92 -9.22
CA SER A 249 -52.44 18.75 -9.92
C SER A 249 -51.67 19.93 -9.27
N ARG A 250 -50.36 19.99 -9.65
CA ARG A 250 -49.42 21.12 -9.86
C ARG A 250 -48.91 21.98 -8.68
N ASN A 251 -47.59 21.87 -8.47
CA ASN A 251 -46.55 22.89 -8.24
C ASN A 251 -46.89 24.17 -7.43
N PHE A 252 -46.15 24.45 -6.34
CA PHE A 252 -45.12 25.52 -6.22
C PHE A 252 -44.47 25.56 -4.80
N PHE A 253 -43.16 25.83 -4.75
CA PHE A 253 -42.30 26.39 -3.67
C PHE A 253 -42.50 26.07 -2.15
N SER A 254 -41.40 25.57 -1.56
CA SER A 254 -40.69 26.05 -0.35
C SER A 254 -41.38 26.18 1.03
N THR A 255 -40.76 25.48 2.01
CA THR A 255 -40.56 25.87 3.44
C THR A 255 -41.73 26.35 4.30
N PHE A 256 -41.95 25.66 5.43
CA PHE A 256 -42.50 26.25 6.65
C PHE A 256 -41.71 25.84 7.91
N LEU A 257 -41.29 26.85 8.69
CA LEU A 257 -41.13 26.76 10.14
C LEU A 257 -42.43 27.27 10.80
N PRO A 258 -42.84 26.75 11.97
CA PRO A 258 -43.99 27.26 12.73
C PRO A 258 -43.69 28.54 13.54
N GLN A 259 -44.76 29.21 13.96
CA GLN A 259 -44.77 30.52 14.67
C GLN A 259 -44.42 30.39 16.17
N GLY A 260 -44.10 31.44 16.94
CA GLY A 260 -44.13 32.91 16.73
C GLY A 260 -43.44 33.63 17.92
N ARG A 261 -43.90 34.69 18.62
CA ARG A 261 -45.02 35.70 18.63
C ARG A 261 -44.69 36.61 19.85
N ARG A 262 -44.87 37.94 19.98
CA ARG A 262 -45.38 39.08 19.16
C ARG A 262 -44.20 40.09 18.92
N THR A 263 -44.17 41.42 19.08
CA THR A 263 -45.07 42.55 19.51
C THR A 263 -44.51 43.90 18.94
N PRO A 264 -45.27 45.00 18.72
CA PRO A 264 -44.87 46.04 17.74
C PRO A 264 -44.78 47.53 18.19
N ALA A 265 -44.08 48.39 17.42
CA ALA A 265 -44.08 49.87 17.55
C ALA A 265 -43.73 50.70 16.25
N ARG A 266 -44.66 50.76 15.29
CA ARG A 266 -45.09 51.88 14.38
C ARG A 266 -44.19 53.13 14.03
N THR A 267 -43.64 53.18 12.78
CA THR A 267 -43.64 54.26 11.70
C THR A 267 -43.15 55.73 11.99
N PRO A 268 -43.02 56.71 11.02
CA PRO A 268 -43.38 56.76 9.56
C PRO A 268 -42.45 57.52 8.53
N GLN A 269 -42.79 57.41 7.22
CA GLN A 269 -42.49 58.33 6.05
C GLN A 269 -41.00 58.57 5.61
N GLY A 270 -40.62 58.98 4.38
CA GLY A 270 -41.32 59.34 3.11
C GLY A 270 -40.35 59.39 1.87
N PRO A 271 -40.82 59.70 0.62
CA PRO A 271 -40.13 59.33 -0.66
C PRO A 271 -39.89 60.53 -1.66
N PRO A 272 -39.75 60.43 -3.03
CA PRO A 272 -39.27 59.41 -4.01
C PRO A 272 -38.30 59.92 -5.14
N GLY A 273 -37.91 59.04 -6.09
CA GLY A 273 -37.60 59.35 -7.52
C GLY A 273 -36.26 58.80 -8.08
N SER A 274 -36.02 58.55 -9.39
CA SER A 274 -36.86 58.23 -10.58
C SER A 274 -35.96 57.87 -11.80
N SER A 275 -36.39 56.96 -12.70
CA SER A 275 -35.69 56.45 -13.93
C SER A 275 -35.88 57.36 -15.18
N PRO A 276 -35.45 57.11 -16.48
CA PRO A 276 -35.42 55.82 -17.25
C PRO A 276 -34.46 55.60 -18.49
N THR A 277 -34.53 54.40 -19.12
CA THR A 277 -34.34 54.04 -20.59
C THR A 277 -33.01 54.35 -21.35
N GLN A 278 -32.77 53.89 -22.60
CA GLN A 278 -32.76 52.52 -23.22
C GLN A 278 -32.21 52.57 -24.69
N ALA A 279 -31.50 51.51 -25.13
CA ALA A 279 -31.44 50.92 -26.50
C ALA A 279 -31.00 51.68 -27.81
N ALA A 280 -29.93 51.16 -28.43
CA ALA A 280 -29.82 50.66 -29.84
C ALA A 280 -29.52 51.53 -31.11
N LEU A 281 -28.38 51.17 -31.74
CA LEU A 281 -28.11 50.97 -33.20
C LEU A 281 -28.08 52.11 -34.26
N GLY A 282 -26.89 52.36 -34.86
CA GLY A 282 -26.67 52.07 -36.30
C GLY A 282 -25.94 53.08 -37.24
N ARG A 283 -24.94 52.54 -37.99
CA ARG A 283 -24.41 52.90 -39.35
C ARG A 283 -23.27 53.93 -39.58
N LYS A 284 -22.19 53.40 -40.19
CA LYS A 284 -21.36 53.86 -41.35
C LYS A 284 -20.20 54.87 -41.19
N ASP A 285 -19.06 54.45 -41.75
CA ASP A 285 -17.81 55.13 -42.16
C ASP A 285 -17.97 55.90 -43.52
N PRO A 286 -16.92 56.48 -44.20
CA PRO A 286 -15.46 56.54 -43.91
C PRO A 286 -14.73 57.88 -44.22
N THR A 287 -13.40 57.99 -43.99
CA THR A 287 -12.32 58.32 -45.00
C THR A 287 -10.96 58.80 -44.40
N ALA A 288 -9.85 58.38 -45.07
CA ALA A 288 -8.46 58.93 -45.22
C ALA A 288 -7.72 59.79 -44.14
N GLY A 289 -6.38 59.70 -43.97
CA GLY A 289 -5.41 58.76 -44.56
C GLY A 289 -3.90 59.14 -44.45
N GLN A 290 -3.03 58.19 -44.86
CA GLN A 290 -1.59 58.25 -45.27
C GLN A 290 -0.43 58.68 -44.31
N SER A 291 0.47 57.73 -44.04
CA SER A 291 1.91 57.69 -44.45
C SER A 291 2.46 56.26 -44.21
N VAL A 292 3.22 55.54 -45.07
CA VAL A 292 4.48 55.81 -45.81
C VAL A 292 5.69 55.84 -44.86
N LYS A 293 6.78 55.06 -44.98
CA LYS A 293 7.27 53.91 -45.82
C LYS A 293 8.54 53.36 -45.09
N VAL A 294 9.19 52.21 -45.34
CA VAL A 294 8.96 50.85 -45.92
C VAL A 294 10.34 50.10 -45.92
N LYS A 295 10.42 48.76 -46.11
CA LYS A 295 11.31 48.05 -47.12
C LYS A 295 11.78 46.62 -46.72
N ASP A 296 11.40 45.62 -47.54
CA ASP A 296 12.12 44.34 -47.73
C ASP A 296 12.98 44.41 -49.03
N PRO A 297 13.95 43.50 -49.27
CA PRO A 297 13.67 42.25 -50.03
C PRO A 297 14.58 41.05 -49.56
N ILE A 298 14.72 39.87 -50.20
CA ILE A 298 14.39 39.37 -51.56
C ILE A 298 14.32 37.81 -51.62
N ALA A 299 13.52 37.27 -52.56
CA ALA A 299 13.71 36.09 -53.45
C ALA A 299 14.53 34.82 -53.05
N SER A 300 14.21 33.58 -53.51
CA SER A 300 13.10 33.11 -54.37
C SER A 300 13.02 31.56 -54.58
N LYS A 301 11.78 31.07 -54.78
CA LYS A 301 11.32 30.06 -55.78
C LYS A 301 11.56 28.53 -55.62
N ASP A 302 10.43 27.81 -55.79
CA ASP A 302 10.12 26.68 -56.72
C ASP A 302 10.99 25.39 -56.75
N SER A 303 10.47 24.15 -56.94
CA SER A 303 9.09 23.60 -56.94
C SER A 303 9.09 22.04 -57.06
N LYS A 304 7.89 21.41 -56.98
CA LYS A 304 7.48 20.06 -57.46
C LYS A 304 7.88 18.75 -56.72
N LEU A 305 6.81 18.05 -56.30
CA LEU A 305 6.49 16.60 -56.45
C LEU A 305 7.50 15.67 -57.18
N ALA A 306 7.79 14.50 -56.59
CA ALA A 306 7.63 13.16 -57.21
C ALA A 306 7.86 11.97 -56.25
N ALA A 307 7.03 10.91 -56.39
CA ALA A 307 7.27 9.46 -56.24
C ALA A 307 8.06 8.83 -55.05
N ALA A 308 7.75 7.55 -54.78
CA ALA A 308 8.39 6.70 -53.76
C ALA A 308 9.46 5.75 -54.34
N ILE A 309 10.32 5.21 -53.46
CA ILE A 309 11.05 3.92 -53.58
C ILE A 309 11.68 3.59 -52.20
N ASP A 310 11.73 2.32 -51.81
CA ASP A 310 12.42 1.82 -50.61
C ASP A 310 13.95 1.90 -50.73
N PRO A 311 14.67 2.00 -49.59
CA PRO A 311 15.73 1.01 -49.37
C PRO A 311 15.83 0.48 -47.93
N SER A 312 16.39 -0.73 -47.81
CA SER A 312 16.58 -1.46 -46.55
C SER A 312 17.83 -1.05 -45.75
N THR A 313 17.84 -1.42 -44.46
CA THR A 313 18.99 -1.58 -43.54
C THR A 313 19.82 -0.34 -43.15
N GLY A 314 19.97 -0.09 -41.83
CA GLY A 314 20.86 0.96 -41.31
C GLY A 314 20.82 1.19 -39.78
N HIS A 315 21.43 0.30 -38.99
CA HIS A 315 21.93 0.64 -37.64
C HIS A 315 23.19 1.54 -37.75
N PRO A 316 23.66 2.30 -36.71
CA PRO A 316 23.49 2.02 -35.27
C PRO A 316 23.25 3.21 -34.31
N ARG A 317 22.72 2.94 -33.10
CA ARG A 317 22.91 3.87 -31.95
C ARG A 317 22.82 3.29 -30.52
N GLN A 318 23.25 2.04 -30.31
CA GLN A 318 23.55 1.50 -28.96
C GLN A 318 25.07 1.46 -28.73
N LYS A 319 25.65 2.54 -28.19
CA LYS A 319 27.04 2.54 -27.67
C LYS A 319 27.29 3.69 -26.68
N ARG A 320 26.77 3.56 -25.45
CA ARG A 320 27.08 4.50 -24.34
C ARG A 320 26.76 3.99 -22.92
N HIS A 321 26.54 2.69 -22.73
CA HIS A 321 26.08 2.14 -21.44
C HIS A 321 26.77 0.83 -21.03
N LEU A 322 27.78 0.38 -21.78
CA LEU A 322 28.51 -0.90 -21.56
C LEU A 322 29.94 -0.71 -21.02
N ASP A 323 30.41 0.54 -20.92
CA ASP A 323 31.79 0.83 -20.55
C ASP A 323 32.02 0.85 -19.03
N HIS A 324 30.96 0.90 -18.21
CA HIS A 324 31.04 1.00 -16.74
C HIS A 324 31.11 -0.34 -15.98
N GLU A 325 30.80 -1.48 -16.63
CA GLU A 325 30.81 -2.80 -15.98
C GLU A 325 32.17 -3.51 -16.04
N LYS A 326 33.11 -3.03 -16.87
CA LYS A 326 34.34 -3.77 -17.20
C LYS A 326 35.53 -3.49 -16.27
N GLU A 327 35.63 -2.31 -15.68
CA GLU A 327 36.77 -1.96 -14.79
C GLU A 327 36.71 -2.65 -13.42
N ARG A 328 35.56 -3.19 -12.99
CA ARG A 328 35.39 -3.75 -11.63
C ARG A 328 35.76 -5.24 -11.48
N LYS A 329 36.37 -5.87 -12.51
CA LYS A 329 36.72 -7.32 -12.49
C LYS A 329 38.22 -7.67 -12.59
N GLU A 330 39.13 -6.69 -12.67
CA GLU A 330 40.58 -6.97 -12.82
C GLU A 330 41.46 -6.57 -11.62
N LEU A 331 40.87 -6.15 -10.48
CA LEU A 331 41.63 -5.66 -9.31
C LEU A 331 41.74 -6.61 -8.11
N PHE A 332 41.15 -7.81 -8.15
CA PHE A 332 41.29 -8.82 -7.08
C PHE A 332 41.72 -10.19 -7.64
N SER A 333 42.97 -10.25 -8.13
CA SER A 333 43.62 -11.50 -8.55
C SER A 333 45.12 -11.46 -8.26
N LYS A 334 45.49 -11.76 -7.00
CA LYS A 334 46.76 -12.34 -6.50
C LYS A 334 46.97 -12.04 -5.01
N GLN A 335 47.19 -13.07 -4.20
CA GLN A 335 48.28 -13.15 -3.22
C GLN A 335 48.60 -14.65 -2.93
N PRO A 336 49.75 -14.99 -2.30
CA PRO A 336 50.42 -16.28 -2.48
C PRO A 336 50.09 -17.35 -1.43
N ALA A 337 50.60 -18.57 -1.65
CA ALA A 337 50.36 -19.74 -0.82
C ALA A 337 51.41 -19.98 0.28
N GLN A 338 50.91 -20.32 1.48
CA GLN A 338 51.51 -21.12 2.56
C GLN A 338 50.33 -21.81 3.29
N GLY A 339 50.43 -22.97 3.93
CA GLY A 339 51.55 -23.91 4.06
C GLY A 339 51.51 -24.60 5.43
N SER A 340 51.49 -25.96 5.47
CA SER A 340 51.42 -26.81 6.69
C SER A 340 50.10 -26.71 7.51
N GLU A 341 49.65 -27.70 8.29
CA GLU A 341 50.03 -29.12 8.36
C GLU A 341 48.87 -30.01 8.88
N LYS A 342 49.04 -31.34 8.84
CA LYS A 342 48.05 -32.31 9.35
C LYS A 342 48.30 -32.64 10.83
N LYS A 343 47.22 -32.86 11.59
CA LYS A 343 47.03 -34.15 12.28
C LYS A 343 45.58 -34.43 12.63
N ALA A 344 45.29 -35.72 12.82
CA ALA A 344 44.03 -36.26 13.34
C ALA A 344 44.39 -37.42 14.28
N ASP A 345 43.51 -37.67 15.26
CA ASP A 345 43.24 -38.91 16.03
C ASP A 345 41.99 -38.53 16.87
N SER A 346 40.82 -39.17 16.94
CA SER A 346 40.27 -40.54 16.71
C SER A 346 39.94 -41.29 18.01
N SER A 347 38.93 -42.17 17.93
CA SER A 347 38.41 -43.12 18.93
C SER A 347 37.80 -42.58 20.24
N ASP A 348 36.48 -42.75 20.38
CA ASP A 348 35.80 -43.77 21.23
C ASP A 348 36.27 -43.94 22.71
N THR A 349 35.41 -44.26 23.69
CA THR A 349 34.38 -45.34 23.67
C THR A 349 33.29 -45.15 24.75
N GLU A 350 32.29 -46.03 24.71
CA GLU A 350 31.06 -46.22 25.52
C GLU A 350 31.15 -46.06 27.07
N GLY A 351 29.98 -45.85 27.72
CA GLY A 351 29.86 -45.93 29.19
C GLY A 351 28.48 -45.57 29.80
N GLN A 352 27.48 -46.46 29.71
CA GLN A 352 26.29 -46.50 30.59
C GLN A 352 26.52 -47.55 31.71
N PRO A 353 25.79 -47.57 32.86
CA PRO A 353 24.32 -47.48 32.97
C PRO A 353 23.73 -46.73 34.21
N GLU A 354 22.38 -46.69 34.28
CA GLU A 354 21.40 -46.80 35.41
C GLU A 354 21.77 -46.34 36.85
N THR A 355 20.88 -45.89 37.76
CA THR A 355 19.47 -46.28 38.06
C THR A 355 18.61 -45.16 38.73
N GLU A 356 17.28 -45.26 38.54
CA GLU A 356 16.19 -45.02 39.54
C GLU A 356 15.82 -43.64 40.19
N THR A 357 14.56 -43.27 39.92
CA THR A 357 13.47 -42.84 40.86
C THR A 357 13.13 -41.38 41.25
N THR A 358 11.81 -41.12 41.13
CA THR A 358 10.89 -40.27 41.94
C THR A 358 10.72 -38.75 41.75
N ASP A 359 9.43 -38.38 41.89
CA ASP A 359 8.79 -37.12 42.30
C ASP A 359 8.83 -35.84 41.43
N SER A 360 7.70 -35.61 40.76
CA SER A 360 7.05 -34.29 40.58
C SER A 360 6.46 -33.78 41.92
N PRO A 361 6.15 -32.47 42.15
CA PRO A 361 5.74 -31.48 41.13
C PRO A 361 6.14 -29.99 41.34
N THR A 362 5.82 -29.15 40.34
CA THR A 362 5.49 -27.69 40.41
C THR A 362 6.31 -26.73 41.32
N ASN A 363 7.14 -25.85 40.73
CA ASN A 363 6.78 -24.41 40.55
C ASN A 363 7.88 -23.53 39.89
N GLN A 364 7.41 -22.47 39.23
CA GLN A 364 8.03 -21.13 39.02
C GLN A 364 9.55 -20.91 39.10
N THR A 365 10.18 -20.64 37.95
CA THR A 365 11.23 -19.60 37.77
C THR A 365 10.98 -18.92 36.42
N ARG A 366 10.79 -17.60 36.31
CA ARG A 366 11.74 -16.48 36.44
C ARG A 366 12.91 -16.52 35.44
N SER A 367 12.97 -15.46 34.64
CA SER A 367 13.98 -15.14 33.62
C SER A 367 15.40 -15.00 34.17
N GLY A 368 16.41 -15.45 33.41
CA GLY A 368 17.80 -15.02 33.58
C GLY A 368 18.83 -15.76 32.72
N SER A 369 19.78 -15.00 32.17
CA SER A 369 21.10 -15.40 31.61
C SER A 369 21.18 -16.38 30.43
N GLU A 370 22.00 -15.99 29.46
CA GLU A 370 22.54 -16.83 28.39
C GLU A 370 23.62 -17.78 28.92
N VAL A 371 23.76 -18.96 28.30
CA VAL A 371 25.00 -19.76 28.32
C VAL A 371 25.24 -20.22 26.88
N GLY A 372 26.42 -19.96 26.33
CA GLY A 372 26.69 -20.12 24.90
C GLY A 372 26.91 -21.56 24.46
N GLY A 373 26.18 -21.99 23.43
CA GLY A 373 26.69 -22.92 22.43
C GLY A 373 27.42 -22.16 21.30
N PRO A 374 27.99 -22.84 20.30
CA PRO A 374 28.46 -22.17 19.09
C PRO A 374 27.29 -21.43 18.43
N GLY A 375 27.48 -20.15 18.13
CA GLY A 375 26.40 -19.27 17.71
C GLY A 375 25.81 -19.68 16.36
N VAL A 376 24.53 -20.08 16.35
CA VAL A 376 23.75 -20.17 15.12
C VAL A 376 23.56 -18.75 14.60
N GLU A 377 24.18 -18.44 13.46
CA GLU A 377 24.04 -17.14 12.80
C GLU A 377 22.57 -16.89 12.46
N GLN A 378 21.95 -15.88 13.10
CA GLN A 378 20.58 -15.48 12.79
C GLN A 378 20.58 -14.60 11.54
N PRO A 379 20.12 -15.08 10.37
CA PRO A 379 20.21 -14.35 9.11
C PRO A 379 19.27 -13.13 9.05
N PHE A 380 18.39 -12.94 10.05
CA PHE A 380 17.47 -11.81 10.11
C PHE A 380 17.49 -11.12 11.48
N ILE A 381 17.70 -9.81 11.49
CA ILE A 381 17.45 -8.95 12.67
C ILE A 381 16.02 -8.43 12.57
N LYS A 382 15.18 -8.74 13.57
CA LYS A 382 13.83 -8.17 13.70
C LYS A 382 13.92 -6.72 14.20
N LEU A 383 13.88 -5.76 13.27
CA LEU A 383 14.01 -4.32 13.53
C LEU A 383 12.79 -3.74 14.26
N SER A 384 11.58 -4.11 13.82
CA SER A 384 10.33 -3.65 14.42
C SER A 384 9.22 -4.71 14.29
N GLN A 385 8.18 -4.56 15.11
CA GLN A 385 6.91 -5.25 14.89
C GLN A 385 5.76 -4.33 15.28
N GLU A 386 4.89 -4.02 14.32
CA GLU A 386 3.73 -3.15 14.48
C GLU A 386 2.44 -3.99 14.35
N GLU A 387 1.32 -3.49 14.88
CA GLU A 387 0.02 -4.19 14.84
C GLU A 387 -1.06 -3.31 14.19
N TYR A 388 -1.56 -3.75 13.04
CA TYR A 388 -2.77 -3.22 12.44
C TYR A 388 -3.99 -3.91 13.06
N GLY A 389 -4.82 -3.14 13.74
CA GLY A 389 -5.89 -3.66 14.59
C GLY A 389 -7.31 -3.22 14.23
N GLU A 390 -7.54 -2.67 13.03
CA GLU A 390 -8.84 -2.14 12.60
C GLU A 390 -9.87 -3.19 12.13
N HIS A 391 -9.46 -4.42 11.85
CA HIS A 391 -10.41 -5.52 11.65
C HIS A 391 -10.92 -6.01 13.02
N HIS A 392 -12.20 -6.38 13.05
CA HIS A 392 -12.91 -6.80 14.26
C HIS A 392 -13.26 -8.30 14.24
N SER A 393 -12.95 -8.97 13.14
CA SER A 393 -13.28 -10.36 12.82
C SER A 393 -12.09 -11.03 12.13
N SER A 394 -12.09 -12.37 12.10
CA SER A 394 -10.99 -13.18 11.57
C SER A 394 -10.58 -12.79 10.14
N ILE A 395 -9.28 -12.66 9.89
CA ILE A 395 -8.74 -12.37 8.56
C ILE A 395 -8.85 -13.61 7.67
N MET A 396 -9.20 -13.43 6.39
CA MET A 396 -9.13 -14.50 5.37
C MET A 396 -7.99 -14.31 4.39
N HIS A 397 -7.71 -13.06 4.00
CA HIS A 397 -6.60 -12.71 3.09
C HIS A 397 -5.88 -11.45 3.58
N CYS A 398 -4.57 -11.43 3.45
CA CYS A 398 -3.75 -10.24 3.67
C CYS A 398 -2.61 -10.24 2.64
N ARG A 399 -2.50 -9.19 1.82
CA ARG A 399 -1.56 -9.16 0.68
C ARG A 399 -0.95 -7.77 0.48
N VAL A 400 0.36 -7.71 0.31
CA VAL A 400 1.10 -6.49 -0.08
C VAL A 400 0.91 -6.23 -1.57
N ASP A 401 0.90 -4.96 -1.98
CA ASP A 401 0.93 -4.59 -3.40
C ASP A 401 2.32 -4.82 -4.03
N CYS A 402 2.37 -4.87 -5.37
CA CYS A 402 3.63 -5.05 -6.11
C CYS A 402 4.66 -3.92 -5.90
N SER A 403 4.27 -2.80 -5.29
CA SER A 403 5.16 -1.68 -4.97
C SER A 403 5.80 -1.75 -3.58
N GLY A 404 5.32 -2.65 -2.70
CA GLY A 404 5.79 -2.78 -1.31
C GLY A 404 5.36 -1.63 -0.40
N ARG A 405 4.22 -1.00 -0.67
CA ARG A 405 3.75 0.24 0.01
C ARG A 405 2.35 0.12 0.58
N ARG A 406 1.48 -0.63 -0.08
CA ARG A 406 0.08 -0.84 0.32
C ARG A 406 -0.12 -2.27 0.76
N VAL A 407 -1.05 -2.48 1.68
CA VAL A 407 -1.58 -3.79 2.04
C VAL A 407 -3.08 -3.76 1.84
N ALA A 408 -3.63 -4.82 1.26
CA ALA A 408 -5.06 -5.08 1.24
C ALA A 408 -5.34 -6.30 2.12
N SER A 409 -6.20 -6.13 3.11
CA SER A 409 -6.63 -7.19 4.04
C SER A 409 -8.15 -7.33 4.03
N LEU A 410 -8.63 -8.57 4.07
CA LEU A 410 -10.03 -8.97 3.99
C LEU A 410 -10.37 -9.89 5.15
N ASP A 411 -11.42 -9.58 5.89
CA ASP A 411 -11.98 -10.44 6.95
C ASP A 411 -13.19 -11.29 6.51
N VAL A 412 -13.59 -12.21 7.38
CA VAL A 412 -14.75 -13.11 7.20
C VAL A 412 -16.09 -12.38 7.00
N ASP A 413 -16.21 -11.13 7.44
CA ASP A 413 -17.44 -10.32 7.30
C ASP A 413 -17.51 -9.60 5.95
N GLY A 414 -16.47 -9.72 5.10
CA GLY A 414 -16.43 -9.07 3.78
C GLY A 414 -15.96 -7.62 3.83
N VAL A 415 -15.30 -7.20 4.92
CA VAL A 415 -14.65 -5.88 5.00
C VAL A 415 -13.25 -5.98 4.41
N VAL A 416 -12.99 -5.20 3.36
CA VAL A 416 -11.64 -5.01 2.83
C VAL A 416 -11.08 -3.70 3.35
N LYS A 417 -9.88 -3.72 3.92
CA LYS A 417 -9.13 -2.52 4.31
C LYS A 417 -7.89 -2.41 3.45
N VAL A 418 -7.69 -1.24 2.86
CA VAL A 418 -6.48 -0.91 2.10
C VAL A 418 -5.72 0.13 2.92
N TRP A 419 -4.54 -0.23 3.38
CA TRP A 419 -3.70 0.57 4.27
C TRP A 419 -2.27 0.67 3.74
N SER A 420 -1.50 1.59 4.32
CA SER A 420 -0.10 1.86 4.01
C SER A 420 0.66 1.87 5.32
N PHE A 421 1.85 1.27 5.38
CA PHE A 421 2.64 1.16 6.61
C PHE A 421 3.81 2.14 6.66
N ASN A 422 4.48 2.38 5.54
CA ASN A 422 5.53 3.40 5.44
C ASN A 422 4.91 4.77 5.05
N PRO A 423 5.25 5.89 5.72
CA PRO A 423 6.09 6.00 6.93
C PRO A 423 5.34 5.78 8.25
N ILE A 424 4.00 5.72 8.24
CA ILE A 424 3.15 5.45 9.41
C ILE A 424 1.96 4.59 8.95
N MET A 425 1.63 3.58 9.75
CA MET A 425 0.50 2.68 9.52
C MET A 425 -0.87 3.37 9.56
N GLN A 426 -1.53 3.43 8.40
CA GLN A 426 -2.74 4.23 8.19
C GLN A 426 -3.67 3.65 7.12
N THR A 427 -4.98 3.73 7.35
CA THR A 427 -6.00 3.25 6.42
C THR A 427 -6.28 4.26 5.32
N LYS A 428 -6.07 3.86 4.06
CA LYS A 428 -6.32 4.66 2.86
C LYS A 428 -7.75 4.48 2.35
N ALA A 429 -8.29 3.25 2.39
CA ALA A 429 -9.68 2.95 2.06
C ALA A 429 -10.24 1.81 2.94
N THR A 430 -11.55 1.79 3.11
CA THR A 430 -12.31 0.63 3.65
C THR A 430 -13.48 0.37 2.71
N ILE A 431 -13.68 -0.89 2.34
CA ILE A 431 -14.66 -1.35 1.37
C ILE A 431 -15.58 -2.33 2.08
N MET A 432 -16.86 -2.02 2.18
CA MET A 432 -17.87 -2.90 2.78
C MET A 432 -18.57 -3.66 1.65
N SER A 433 -18.32 -4.96 1.52
CA SER A 433 -19.04 -5.80 0.57
C SER A 433 -20.42 -6.19 1.12
N LYS A 434 -21.48 -6.10 0.30
CA LYS A 434 -22.80 -6.66 0.64
C LYS A 434 -22.89 -8.19 0.45
N SER A 435 -21.91 -8.75 -0.24
CA SER A 435 -21.80 -10.17 -0.59
C SER A 435 -20.52 -10.74 0.02
N PRO A 436 -20.49 -11.98 0.52
CA PRO A 436 -19.24 -12.56 1.04
C PRO A 436 -18.15 -12.48 -0.03
N LEU A 437 -16.94 -12.10 0.36
CA LEU A 437 -15.75 -12.13 -0.49
C LEU A 437 -14.93 -13.35 -0.10
N LEU A 438 -14.40 -14.06 -1.09
CA LEU A 438 -13.70 -15.35 -0.92
C LEU A 438 -12.24 -15.29 -1.37
N SER A 439 -11.90 -14.37 -2.27
CA SER A 439 -10.55 -14.17 -2.81
C SER A 439 -10.25 -12.69 -3.03
N LEU A 440 -8.96 -12.33 -2.92
CA LEU A 440 -8.44 -10.97 -3.03
C LEU A 440 -7.05 -11.01 -3.68
N GLU A 441 -6.84 -10.24 -4.75
CA GLU A 441 -5.57 -10.21 -5.49
C GLU A 441 -5.27 -8.79 -6.01
N TRP A 442 -4.00 -8.36 -5.95
CA TRP A 442 -3.56 -7.08 -6.51
C TRP A 442 -3.31 -7.16 -8.02
N ALA A 443 -3.54 -6.06 -8.73
CA ALA A 443 -3.13 -5.94 -10.13
C ALA A 443 -1.63 -5.62 -10.23
N THR A 444 -0.91 -6.31 -11.11
CA THR A 444 0.56 -6.26 -11.19
C THR A 444 1.11 -4.99 -11.83
N LYS A 445 0.42 -4.41 -12.81
CA LYS A 445 0.88 -3.22 -13.56
C LYS A 445 0.31 -1.89 -13.07
N PRO A 446 -0.96 -1.81 -12.62
CA PRO A 446 -1.47 -0.68 -11.85
C PRO A 446 -1.58 -1.08 -10.38
N ASP A 447 -0.58 -0.69 -9.58
CA ASP A 447 -0.47 -0.91 -8.12
C ASP A 447 -1.65 -0.37 -7.29
N ARG A 448 -2.55 0.39 -7.92
CA ARG A 448 -3.79 0.90 -7.33
C ARG A 448 -5.03 0.02 -7.52
N LEU A 449 -5.01 -0.99 -8.38
CA LEU A 449 -6.21 -1.81 -8.66
C LEU A 449 -6.20 -3.12 -7.89
N LEU A 450 -7.37 -3.49 -7.37
CA LEU A 450 -7.59 -4.68 -6.56
C LEU A 450 -8.73 -5.52 -7.15
N LEU A 451 -8.52 -6.82 -7.35
CA LEU A 451 -9.57 -7.78 -7.69
C LEU A 451 -10.16 -8.37 -6.41
N LEU A 452 -11.48 -8.43 -6.33
CA LEU A 452 -12.25 -8.98 -5.22
C LEU A 452 -13.25 -10.02 -5.74
N GLY A 453 -13.00 -11.30 -5.45
CA GLY A 453 -13.86 -12.41 -5.85
C GLY A 453 -14.91 -12.71 -4.79
N SER A 454 -16.18 -12.82 -5.18
CA SER A 454 -17.31 -13.02 -4.28
C SER A 454 -17.77 -14.48 -4.17
N GLY A 455 -18.63 -14.74 -3.19
CA GLY A 455 -19.41 -15.99 -3.09
C GLY A 455 -20.74 -15.95 -3.85
N VAL A 456 -20.96 -14.96 -4.73
CA VAL A 456 -22.20 -14.76 -5.50
C VAL A 456 -21.92 -14.62 -7.01
N GLY A 457 -20.87 -15.26 -7.50
CA GLY A 457 -20.53 -15.33 -8.92
C GLY A 457 -19.95 -14.04 -9.50
N THR A 458 -19.41 -13.13 -8.69
CA THR A 458 -18.88 -11.85 -9.20
C THR A 458 -17.42 -11.59 -8.84
N VAL A 459 -16.68 -11.03 -9.79
CA VAL A 459 -15.34 -10.44 -9.57
C VAL A 459 -15.43 -8.93 -9.75
N ARG A 460 -15.17 -8.17 -8.69
CA ARG A 460 -15.13 -6.71 -8.74
C ARG A 460 -13.70 -6.24 -8.96
N LEU A 461 -13.50 -5.31 -9.90
CA LEU A 461 -12.26 -4.54 -10.04
C LEU A 461 -12.44 -3.21 -9.31
N TYR A 462 -11.73 -3.02 -8.20
CA TYR A 462 -11.78 -1.82 -7.37
C TYR A 462 -10.55 -0.94 -7.58
N ASP A 463 -10.75 0.37 -7.69
CA ASP A 463 -9.68 1.37 -7.75
C ASP A 463 -9.46 1.98 -6.36
N THR A 464 -8.30 1.71 -5.76
CA THR A 464 -7.98 2.11 -4.38
C THR A 464 -7.70 3.60 -4.21
N GLU A 465 -7.41 4.32 -5.30
CA GLU A 465 -7.16 5.77 -5.28
C GLU A 465 -8.46 6.54 -5.56
N ALA A 466 -9.22 6.12 -6.58
CA ALA A 466 -10.53 6.67 -6.87
C ALA A 466 -11.65 6.16 -5.93
N LYS A 467 -11.30 5.21 -5.03
CA LYS A 467 -12.14 4.60 -3.99
C LYS A 467 -13.49 4.07 -4.49
N LYS A 468 -13.51 3.46 -5.68
CA LYS A 468 -14.72 3.01 -6.37
C LYS A 468 -14.54 1.68 -7.08
N ASN A 469 -15.62 0.92 -7.22
CA ASN A 469 -15.70 -0.17 -8.19
C ASN A 469 -15.60 0.44 -9.61
N LEU A 470 -14.75 -0.13 -10.46
CA LEU A 470 -14.67 0.20 -11.89
C LEU A 470 -15.63 -0.69 -12.69
N TYR A 471 -15.54 -2.01 -12.46
CA TYR A 471 -16.33 -3.04 -13.13
C TYR A 471 -16.71 -4.14 -12.13
N GLU A 472 -17.86 -4.77 -12.38
CA GLU A 472 -18.26 -6.03 -11.74
C GLU A 472 -18.51 -7.05 -12.85
N MET A 473 -17.71 -8.12 -12.86
CA MET A 473 -17.75 -9.20 -13.84
C MET A 473 -18.55 -10.36 -13.26
N THR A 474 -19.71 -10.64 -13.84
CA THR A 474 -20.53 -11.80 -13.47
C THR A 474 -20.04 -13.04 -14.21
N ILE A 475 -19.88 -14.12 -13.46
CA ILE A 475 -19.53 -15.49 -13.86
C ILE A 475 -20.79 -16.35 -13.73
N ASP A 476 -20.81 -17.52 -14.36
CA ASP A 476 -21.90 -18.50 -14.33
C ASP A 476 -22.49 -18.74 -12.91
N ASP A 477 -23.82 -18.59 -12.79
CA ASP A 477 -24.60 -18.82 -11.57
C ASP A 477 -24.46 -20.27 -11.04
N ALA A 478 -24.06 -21.23 -11.89
CA ALA A 478 -23.78 -22.60 -11.48
C ALA A 478 -22.51 -22.73 -10.61
N HIS A 479 -21.54 -21.80 -10.75
CA HIS A 479 -20.23 -21.84 -10.09
C HIS A 479 -19.92 -20.55 -9.28
N PRO A 480 -20.79 -20.13 -8.34
CA PRO A 480 -20.77 -18.78 -7.78
C PRO A 480 -19.66 -18.50 -6.76
N ARG A 481 -18.87 -19.50 -6.34
CA ARG A 481 -17.83 -19.30 -5.30
C ARG A 481 -16.49 -19.02 -5.96
N ILE A 482 -16.06 -17.76 -5.98
CA ILE A 482 -14.78 -17.38 -6.58
C ILE A 482 -13.63 -17.63 -5.59
N LEU A 483 -13.07 -18.84 -5.61
CA LEU A 483 -12.13 -19.33 -4.59
C LEU A 483 -10.73 -18.75 -4.70
N SER A 484 -10.26 -18.47 -5.92
CA SER A 484 -8.91 -18.00 -6.19
C SER A 484 -8.89 -17.00 -7.35
N LEU A 485 -7.95 -16.06 -7.28
CA LEU A 485 -7.69 -15.04 -8.28
C LEU A 485 -6.18 -14.95 -8.49
N ALA A 486 -5.73 -14.87 -9.74
CA ALA A 486 -4.34 -14.57 -10.08
C ALA A 486 -4.33 -13.53 -11.20
N TYR A 487 -3.69 -12.38 -10.99
CA TYR A 487 -3.55 -11.35 -12.01
C TYR A 487 -2.26 -11.57 -12.81
N SER A 488 -2.33 -11.56 -14.15
CA SER A 488 -1.14 -11.88 -14.96
C SER A 488 -0.04 -10.81 -14.84
N PRO A 489 1.24 -11.17 -14.70
CA PRO A 489 2.37 -10.25 -14.86
C PRO A 489 2.38 -9.49 -16.20
N SER A 490 1.72 -10.00 -17.24
CA SER A 490 1.55 -9.28 -18.50
C SER A 490 0.63 -8.05 -18.39
N GLY A 491 -0.25 -8.00 -17.38
CA GLY A 491 -1.22 -6.94 -17.12
C GLY A 491 -2.27 -6.74 -18.22
N THR A 492 -2.61 -7.80 -18.95
CA THR A 492 -3.76 -7.82 -19.88
C THR A 492 -4.96 -8.57 -19.29
N SER A 493 -4.71 -9.66 -18.58
CA SER A 493 -5.72 -10.62 -18.15
C SER A 493 -5.50 -11.10 -16.72
N PHE A 494 -6.53 -11.72 -16.14
CA PHE A 494 -6.46 -12.44 -14.88
C PHE A 494 -7.13 -13.80 -15.02
N VAL A 495 -6.76 -14.74 -14.15
CA VAL A 495 -7.42 -16.03 -14.01
C VAL A 495 -8.25 -16.03 -12.73
N CYS A 496 -9.46 -16.59 -12.79
CA CYS A 496 -10.28 -16.85 -11.62
C CYS A 496 -10.69 -18.33 -11.56
N SER A 497 -10.74 -18.87 -10.33
CA SER A 497 -11.36 -20.15 -10.04
C SER A 497 -12.79 -19.93 -9.57
N ALA A 498 -13.75 -20.60 -10.19
CA ALA A 498 -15.17 -20.51 -9.91
C ALA A 498 -15.69 -21.91 -9.51
N ALA A 499 -16.24 -22.06 -8.31
CA ALA A 499 -16.69 -23.35 -7.78
C ALA A 499 -18.20 -23.38 -7.50
N ALA A 500 -18.82 -24.53 -7.77
CA ALA A 500 -20.21 -24.80 -7.43
C ALA A 500 -20.43 -24.73 -5.92
N ASN A 501 -21.67 -24.50 -5.48
CA ASN A 501 -22.01 -24.49 -4.06
C ASN A 501 -21.81 -25.88 -3.43
N VAL A 502 -21.36 -25.91 -2.16
CA VAL A 502 -21.25 -27.16 -1.41
C VAL A 502 -22.65 -27.64 -1.04
N SER A 503 -23.14 -28.65 -1.75
CA SER A 503 -24.40 -29.34 -1.44
C SER A 503 -24.26 -30.11 -0.12
N ARG A 504 -24.61 -29.46 0.99
CA ARG A 504 -24.80 -30.14 2.28
C ARG A 504 -25.90 -31.20 2.12
N PRO A 505 -25.65 -32.49 2.36
CA PRO A 505 -26.73 -33.48 2.39
C PRO A 505 -27.70 -33.15 3.53
N GLY A 506 -28.99 -33.12 3.22
CA GLY A 506 -30.03 -32.79 4.17
C GLY A 506 -30.33 -33.93 5.14
N SER A 507 -29.92 -33.79 6.40
CA SER A 507 -30.50 -34.41 7.60
C SER A 507 -31.18 -35.79 7.45
N VAL A 508 -30.41 -36.86 7.21
CA VAL A 508 -30.71 -38.17 7.81
C VAL A 508 -29.42 -38.94 8.11
N THR A 509 -29.57 -39.93 9.00
CA THR A 509 -28.55 -40.83 9.53
C THR A 509 -27.77 -41.60 8.47
N GLU A 510 -26.43 -41.58 8.54
CA GLU A 510 -25.62 -42.77 8.88
C GLU A 510 -24.12 -42.43 9.06
N MET A 511 -23.38 -43.32 9.73
CA MET A 511 -21.92 -43.22 9.89
C MET A 511 -21.21 -43.81 8.66
N MET A 512 -20.86 -42.96 7.69
CA MET A 512 -19.93 -43.28 6.61
C MET A 512 -18.65 -42.44 6.74
N PRO A 513 -17.47 -42.95 6.32
CA PRO A 513 -16.22 -42.18 6.34
C PRO A 513 -16.31 -40.93 5.47
N ARG A 514 -15.65 -39.84 5.88
CA ARG A 514 -15.60 -38.59 5.11
C ARG A 514 -14.70 -38.71 3.89
N ALA A 515 -15.27 -39.16 2.77
CA ALA A 515 -14.81 -38.81 1.44
C ALA A 515 -15.80 -37.78 0.86
N SER A 516 -15.57 -36.50 1.12
CA SER A 516 -16.30 -35.43 0.43
C SER A 516 -15.90 -35.44 -1.04
N LEU A 517 -16.84 -35.77 -1.92
CA LEU A 517 -16.61 -35.72 -3.37
C LEU A 517 -16.11 -34.32 -3.75
N PRO A 518 -15.05 -34.20 -4.57
CA PRO A 518 -14.46 -32.90 -4.92
C PRO A 518 -15.52 -32.05 -5.63
N VAL A 519 -15.75 -30.84 -5.12
CA VAL A 519 -16.83 -29.98 -5.61
C VAL A 519 -16.51 -29.52 -7.02
N SER A 520 -17.50 -29.52 -7.91
CA SER A 520 -17.33 -29.08 -9.30
C SER A 520 -16.81 -27.64 -9.38
N GLY A 521 -15.89 -27.39 -10.31
CA GLY A 521 -15.30 -26.07 -10.54
C GLY A 521 -14.85 -25.85 -11.98
N GLN A 522 -14.66 -24.58 -12.30
CA GLN A 522 -14.16 -24.06 -13.56
C GLN A 522 -12.94 -23.16 -13.28
N LEU A 523 -12.00 -23.10 -14.22
CA LEU A 523 -10.90 -22.16 -14.21
C LEU A 523 -11.02 -21.28 -15.46
N LEU A 524 -11.15 -19.97 -15.29
CA LEU A 524 -11.53 -19.03 -16.34
C LEU A 524 -10.48 -17.95 -16.53
N LEU A 525 -10.14 -17.63 -17.79
CA LEU A 525 -9.29 -16.51 -18.16
C LEU A 525 -10.17 -15.32 -18.58
N TRP A 526 -9.91 -14.15 -18.01
CA TRP A 526 -10.66 -12.90 -18.26
C TRP A 526 -9.73 -11.77 -18.69
N ASP A 527 -10.12 -11.03 -19.72
CA ASP A 527 -9.43 -9.82 -20.17
C ASP A 527 -9.88 -8.60 -19.36
N THR A 528 -8.91 -7.89 -18.78
CA THR A 528 -9.15 -6.76 -17.86
C THR A 528 -9.62 -5.48 -18.53
N LYS A 529 -9.43 -5.34 -19.85
CA LYS A 529 -9.69 -4.11 -20.60
C LYS A 529 -11.04 -4.16 -21.32
N THR A 530 -11.39 -5.32 -21.83
CA THR A 530 -12.63 -5.61 -22.54
C THR A 530 -13.72 -6.19 -21.64
N VAL A 531 -13.36 -6.61 -20.41
CA VAL A 531 -14.28 -7.09 -19.37
C VAL A 531 -15.04 -8.33 -19.86
N LYS A 532 -14.29 -9.29 -20.44
CA LYS A 532 -14.82 -10.52 -21.06
C LYS A 532 -13.99 -11.74 -20.72
N GLN A 533 -14.66 -12.88 -20.55
CA GLN A 533 -14.03 -14.19 -20.57
C GLN A 533 -13.38 -14.43 -21.95
N GLN A 534 -12.10 -14.79 -21.94
CA GLN A 534 -11.34 -15.19 -23.13
C GLN A 534 -11.37 -16.70 -23.33
N LEU A 535 -11.29 -17.46 -22.23
CA LEU A 535 -11.10 -18.91 -22.25
C LEU A 535 -11.59 -19.55 -20.94
N GLN A 536 -11.95 -20.83 -21.01
CA GLN A 536 -12.10 -21.74 -19.88
C GLN A 536 -11.04 -22.84 -20.05
N PHE A 537 -10.24 -23.11 -19.03
CA PHE A 537 -9.22 -24.15 -19.08
C PHE A 537 -9.83 -25.54 -18.88
N ALA A 538 -9.29 -26.54 -19.60
CA ALA A 538 -9.63 -27.93 -19.36
C ALA A 538 -9.04 -28.40 -18.02
N LEU A 539 -9.89 -28.91 -17.13
CA LEU A 539 -9.50 -29.51 -15.85
C LEU A 539 -9.64 -31.03 -15.96
N GLU A 540 -8.61 -31.70 -16.49
CA GLU A 540 -8.61 -33.16 -16.58
C GLU A 540 -8.36 -33.81 -15.20
N PRO A 541 -9.01 -34.93 -14.84
CA PRO A 541 -9.96 -35.72 -15.64
C PRO A 541 -11.44 -35.29 -15.48
N GLY A 542 -11.72 -34.13 -14.88
CA GLY A 542 -13.08 -33.63 -14.69
C GLY A 542 -13.13 -32.30 -13.91
N PRO A 543 -14.22 -31.52 -14.06
CA PRO A 543 -14.35 -30.17 -13.50
C PRO A 543 -14.29 -30.19 -11.97
N VAL A 544 -13.31 -29.48 -11.39
CA VAL A 544 -12.98 -29.49 -9.96
C VAL A 544 -12.70 -28.08 -9.45
N ALA A 545 -13.08 -27.80 -8.20
CA ALA A 545 -12.77 -26.58 -7.49
C ALA A 545 -11.24 -26.40 -7.35
N VAL A 546 -10.71 -25.34 -7.97
CA VAL A 546 -9.33 -24.90 -7.79
C VAL A 546 -9.27 -23.96 -6.58
N ASN A 547 -8.50 -24.33 -5.56
CA ASN A 547 -8.40 -23.56 -4.32
C ASN A 547 -7.37 -22.43 -4.40
N CYS A 548 -6.26 -22.66 -5.12
CA CYS A 548 -5.14 -21.75 -5.19
C CYS A 548 -4.54 -21.72 -6.61
N THR A 549 -4.04 -20.54 -7.01
CA THR A 549 -3.49 -20.27 -8.34
C THR A 549 -2.32 -19.30 -8.23
N ALA A 550 -1.20 -19.57 -8.92
CA ALA A 550 -0.06 -18.66 -9.00
C ALA A 550 0.51 -18.61 -10.43
N PHE A 551 0.92 -17.42 -10.87
CA PHE A 551 1.73 -17.25 -12.08
C PHE A 551 3.22 -17.34 -11.75
N ASN A 552 4.03 -17.75 -12.73
CA ASN A 552 5.47 -17.51 -12.69
C ASN A 552 5.78 -16.03 -13.04
N HIS A 553 7.02 -15.56 -12.87
CA HIS A 553 7.38 -14.14 -12.97
C HIS A 553 7.07 -13.55 -14.34
N ASN A 554 7.29 -14.32 -15.41
CA ASN A 554 7.01 -13.88 -16.79
C ASN A 554 5.55 -14.08 -17.24
N GLY A 555 4.72 -14.76 -16.45
CA GLY A 555 3.30 -15.01 -16.74
C GLY A 555 3.02 -16.04 -17.84
N ASN A 556 4.03 -16.75 -18.35
CA ASN A 556 3.85 -17.81 -19.35
C ASN A 556 3.42 -19.15 -18.72
N LEU A 557 3.58 -19.32 -17.41
CA LEU A 557 3.15 -20.51 -16.68
C LEU A 557 2.19 -20.13 -15.55
N LEU A 558 1.11 -20.91 -15.41
CA LEU A 558 0.18 -20.85 -14.29
C LEU A 558 0.18 -22.21 -13.58
N VAL A 559 0.47 -22.23 -12.29
CA VAL A 559 0.28 -23.42 -11.45
C VAL A 559 -1.00 -23.29 -10.63
N THR A 560 -1.76 -24.37 -10.51
CA THR A 560 -2.99 -24.43 -9.74
C THR A 560 -3.03 -25.64 -8.81
N GLY A 561 -3.60 -25.46 -7.62
CA GLY A 561 -3.86 -26.52 -6.64
C GLY A 561 -5.35 -26.66 -6.40
N ALA A 562 -5.86 -27.90 -6.44
CA ALA A 562 -7.30 -28.18 -6.45
C ALA A 562 -7.78 -29.06 -5.28
N ALA A 563 -9.10 -29.11 -5.09
CA ALA A 563 -9.75 -29.84 -4.00
C ALA A 563 -9.70 -31.37 -4.15
N ASP A 564 -9.23 -31.89 -5.28
CA ASP A 564 -8.89 -33.31 -5.49
C ASP A 564 -7.46 -33.67 -5.01
N GLY A 565 -6.70 -32.69 -4.53
CA GLY A 565 -5.31 -32.84 -4.12
C GLY A 565 -4.31 -32.87 -5.27
N TRP A 566 -4.74 -32.58 -6.50
CA TRP A 566 -3.86 -32.49 -7.66
C TRP A 566 -3.31 -31.07 -7.84
N ILE A 567 -2.10 -31.01 -8.35
CA ILE A 567 -1.51 -29.80 -8.94
C ILE A 567 -1.57 -29.94 -10.46
N ARG A 568 -1.88 -28.83 -11.14
CA ARG A 568 -1.91 -28.73 -12.60
C ARG A 568 -1.09 -27.51 -13.03
N LEU A 569 -0.21 -27.69 -14.01
CA LEU A 569 0.59 -26.62 -14.63
C LEU A 569 0.06 -26.35 -16.04
N PHE A 570 -0.17 -25.08 -16.36
CA PHE A 570 -0.67 -24.62 -17.65
C PHE A 570 0.36 -23.75 -18.37
N ASP A 571 0.53 -23.98 -19.67
CA ASP A 571 1.21 -23.08 -20.61
C ASP A 571 0.20 -21.98 -21.00
N MET A 572 0.52 -20.73 -20.72
CA MET A 572 -0.35 -19.56 -20.95
C MET A 572 -0.22 -18.96 -22.36
N GLN A 573 0.68 -19.49 -23.20
CA GLN A 573 0.76 -19.21 -24.63
C GLN A 573 -0.12 -20.17 -25.44
N ARG A 574 -0.27 -21.42 -24.98
CA ARG A 574 -1.13 -22.45 -25.58
C ARG A 574 -2.52 -22.55 -24.93
N TYR A 575 -2.61 -22.19 -23.66
CA TYR A 575 -3.75 -22.41 -22.75
C TYR A 575 -4.04 -23.89 -22.43
N GLU A 576 -3.01 -24.75 -22.53
CA GLU A 576 -3.10 -26.19 -22.31
C GLU A 576 -2.43 -26.61 -20.99
N SER A 577 -2.91 -27.68 -20.36
CA SER A 577 -2.22 -28.29 -19.21
C SER A 577 -1.01 -29.09 -19.69
N VAL A 578 0.19 -28.65 -19.33
CA VAL A 578 1.46 -29.30 -19.71
C VAL A 578 1.75 -30.50 -18.81
N MET A 579 1.37 -30.41 -17.54
CA MET A 579 1.55 -31.46 -16.54
C MET A 579 0.45 -31.41 -15.49
N SER A 580 0.11 -32.57 -14.95
CA SER A 580 -0.68 -32.72 -13.74
C SER A 580 -0.13 -33.87 -12.89
N TRP A 581 -0.24 -33.75 -11.57
CA TRP A 581 0.13 -34.80 -10.62
C TRP A 581 -0.68 -34.71 -9.33
N LYS A 582 -0.96 -35.86 -8.71
CA LYS A 582 -1.51 -35.94 -7.34
C LYS A 582 -0.41 -35.50 -6.37
N ALA A 583 -0.65 -34.40 -5.66
CA ALA A 583 0.34 -33.74 -4.83
C ALA A 583 0.14 -34.05 -3.33
N HIS A 584 -1.09 -33.87 -2.85
CA HIS A 584 -1.47 -33.99 -1.43
C HIS A 584 -2.61 -34.98 -1.24
N ASP A 585 -2.70 -35.60 -0.06
CA ASP A 585 -3.83 -36.48 0.32
C ASP A 585 -4.95 -35.71 1.03
N GLY A 586 -5.60 -34.83 0.26
CA GLY A 586 -6.66 -33.92 0.70
C GLY A 586 -6.67 -32.68 -0.19
N GLU A 587 -7.33 -31.59 0.21
CA GLU A 587 -7.32 -30.33 -0.56
C GLU A 587 -5.90 -29.71 -0.63
N VAL A 588 -5.51 -29.15 -1.79
CA VAL A 588 -4.34 -28.25 -1.87
C VAL A 588 -4.76 -26.83 -1.44
N TYR A 589 -4.00 -26.17 -0.58
CA TYR A 589 -4.36 -24.86 0.00
C TYR A 589 -3.49 -23.69 -0.49
N SER A 590 -2.22 -23.92 -0.84
CA SER A 590 -1.38 -22.92 -1.50
C SER A 590 -0.36 -23.57 -2.44
N VAL A 591 -0.06 -22.87 -3.53
CA VAL A 591 0.96 -23.20 -4.52
C VAL A 591 1.70 -21.92 -4.91
N GLU A 592 3.01 -22.00 -5.09
CA GLU A 592 3.85 -20.89 -5.58
C GLU A 592 5.10 -21.44 -6.29
N PHE A 593 5.67 -20.69 -7.23
CA PHE A 593 6.93 -21.06 -7.88
C PHE A 593 8.13 -20.70 -6.99
N SER A 594 9.23 -21.45 -7.12
CA SER A 594 10.52 -20.99 -6.61
C SER A 594 11.03 -19.77 -7.37
N TYR A 595 11.90 -18.98 -6.73
CA TYR A 595 12.52 -17.78 -7.32
C TYR A 595 13.25 -18.05 -8.64
N ASP A 596 13.81 -19.26 -8.81
CA ASP A 596 14.50 -19.70 -10.03
C ASP A 596 13.59 -20.39 -11.07
N GLU A 597 12.27 -20.38 -10.83
CA GLU A 597 11.20 -21.04 -11.60
C GLU A 597 11.37 -22.57 -11.82
N ASN A 598 12.43 -23.22 -11.32
CA ASN A 598 12.69 -24.65 -11.53
C ASN A 598 11.81 -25.58 -10.68
N THR A 599 11.12 -25.05 -9.67
CA THR A 599 10.25 -25.83 -8.79
C THR A 599 8.94 -25.11 -8.46
N VAL A 600 7.96 -25.91 -8.05
CA VAL A 600 6.73 -25.45 -7.39
C VAL A 600 6.78 -25.94 -5.95
N PHE A 601 6.46 -25.05 -5.01
CA PHE A 601 6.15 -25.42 -3.63
C PHE A 601 4.64 -25.53 -3.45
N SER A 602 4.20 -26.48 -2.62
CA SER A 602 2.79 -26.66 -2.29
C SER A 602 2.56 -27.06 -0.83
N ILE A 603 1.38 -26.74 -0.33
CA ILE A 603 0.89 -27.12 0.99
C ILE A 603 -0.58 -27.57 0.89
N GLY A 604 -0.96 -28.58 1.65
CA GLY A 604 -2.29 -29.17 1.61
C GLY A 604 -2.77 -29.74 2.94
N GLU A 605 -4.00 -30.23 2.94
CA GLU A 605 -4.74 -30.76 4.09
C GLU A 605 -4.04 -31.92 4.83
N ASP A 606 -3.14 -32.64 4.13
CA ASP A 606 -2.28 -33.69 4.71
C ASP A 606 -1.15 -33.17 5.63
N GLY A 607 -1.07 -31.86 5.85
CA GLY A 607 -0.09 -31.23 6.74
C GLY A 607 1.31 -31.08 6.14
N LYS A 608 1.48 -31.37 4.85
CA LYS A 608 2.80 -31.44 4.20
C LYS A 608 3.13 -30.16 3.44
N PHE A 609 4.40 -29.78 3.47
CA PHE A 609 5.01 -28.80 2.57
C PHE A 609 5.95 -29.55 1.62
N ILE A 610 5.72 -29.45 0.31
CA ILE A 610 6.38 -30.30 -0.70
C ILE A 610 6.92 -29.43 -1.84
N GLN A 611 8.15 -29.71 -2.25
CA GLN A 611 8.80 -29.08 -3.41
C GLN A 611 8.78 -30.06 -4.60
N TRP A 612 8.34 -29.60 -5.78
CA TRP A 612 8.16 -30.38 -7.00
C TRP A 612 9.01 -29.85 -8.14
N ASN A 613 9.64 -30.74 -8.92
CA ASN A 613 10.44 -30.36 -10.08
C ASN A 613 9.55 -30.06 -11.30
N ILE A 614 9.58 -28.83 -11.84
CA ILE A 614 8.73 -28.49 -13.01
C ILE A 614 9.23 -29.10 -14.34
N HIS A 615 10.42 -29.68 -14.37
CA HIS A 615 10.94 -30.36 -15.56
C HIS A 615 10.57 -31.85 -15.58
N ARG A 616 9.94 -32.37 -14.52
CA ARG A 616 9.50 -33.77 -14.39
C ARG A 616 8.25 -33.90 -13.50
N SER A 617 7.07 -34.05 -14.11
CA SER A 617 5.79 -34.19 -13.40
C SER A 617 5.84 -35.20 -12.25
N GLY A 618 5.33 -34.81 -11.08
CA GLY A 618 5.26 -35.66 -9.88
C GLY A 618 6.58 -35.95 -9.17
N VAL A 619 7.73 -35.45 -9.66
CA VAL A 619 9.02 -35.66 -8.97
C VAL A 619 9.18 -34.67 -7.82
N LYS A 620 9.03 -35.18 -6.59
CA LYS A 620 9.37 -34.47 -5.35
C LYS A 620 10.88 -34.23 -5.28
N GLN A 621 11.29 -33.04 -4.89
CA GLN A 621 12.67 -32.72 -4.48
C GLN A 621 12.83 -32.80 -2.96
N SER A 622 11.83 -32.33 -2.21
CA SER A 622 11.77 -32.41 -0.75
C SER A 622 10.32 -32.49 -0.25
N GLU A 623 10.11 -33.11 0.90
CA GLU A 623 8.82 -33.25 1.58
C GLU A 623 9.03 -33.08 3.09
N TYR A 624 8.27 -32.17 3.70
CA TYR A 624 8.37 -31.85 5.12
C TYR A 624 6.97 -31.86 5.74
N SER A 625 6.83 -32.48 6.92
CA SER A 625 5.59 -32.37 7.72
C SER A 625 5.65 -31.10 8.56
N LEU A 626 4.69 -30.20 8.38
CA LEU A 626 4.52 -29.02 9.22
C LEU A 626 3.61 -29.33 10.42
N SER A 627 3.59 -28.45 11.42
CA SER A 627 2.65 -28.54 12.52
C SER A 627 1.22 -28.30 12.04
N GLN A 628 0.23 -28.91 12.71
CA GLN A 628 -1.18 -28.66 12.42
C GLN A 628 -1.55 -27.17 12.56
N ASP A 629 -0.86 -26.44 13.44
CA ASP A 629 -1.00 -24.99 13.61
C ASP A 629 -0.62 -24.15 12.37
N ALA A 630 0.13 -24.71 11.40
CA ALA A 630 0.49 -24.05 10.16
C ALA A 630 -0.53 -24.26 9.02
N VAL A 631 -1.39 -25.28 9.14
CA VAL A 631 -2.30 -25.76 8.08
C VAL A 631 -3.78 -25.69 8.51
N GLY A 632 -4.04 -25.75 9.81
CA GLY A 632 -5.37 -25.75 10.40
C GLY A 632 -6.04 -27.15 10.45
N PRO A 633 -7.38 -27.21 10.55
CA PRO A 633 -8.30 -26.08 10.68
C PRO A 633 -7.98 -25.20 11.90
N PHE A 634 -7.96 -23.89 11.71
CA PHE A 634 -7.63 -22.94 12.77
C PHE A 634 -8.81 -22.78 13.73
N VAL A 635 -8.57 -22.88 15.04
CA VAL A 635 -9.63 -22.88 16.05
C VAL A 635 -9.40 -21.80 17.11
N LEU A 636 -10.35 -20.89 17.26
CA LEU A 636 -10.37 -19.90 18.34
C LEU A 636 -11.54 -20.22 19.29
N SER A 637 -11.23 -20.55 20.54
CA SER A 637 -12.22 -20.87 21.57
C SER A 637 -12.51 -19.63 22.44
N GLY A 638 -13.76 -19.18 22.45
CA GLY A 638 -14.22 -18.08 23.29
C GLY A 638 -14.55 -18.51 24.72
N TYR A 639 -14.66 -17.54 25.63
CA TYR A 639 -14.89 -17.75 27.07
C TYR A 639 -16.16 -18.56 27.43
N SER A 640 -17.15 -18.63 26.54
CA SER A 640 -18.38 -19.41 26.69
C SER A 640 -18.26 -20.87 26.19
N GLY A 641 -17.08 -21.29 25.73
CA GLY A 641 -16.88 -22.58 25.06
C GLY A 641 -17.30 -22.61 23.58
N TYR A 642 -17.89 -21.52 23.06
CA TYR A 642 -18.12 -21.37 21.61
C TYR A 642 -16.79 -21.35 20.86
N LYS A 643 -16.70 -22.09 19.74
CA LYS A 643 -15.49 -22.20 18.92
C LYS A 643 -15.74 -21.65 17.53
N GLN A 644 -14.94 -20.65 17.13
CA GLN A 644 -14.76 -20.32 15.72
C GLN A 644 -13.80 -21.33 15.10
N VAL A 645 -14.11 -21.81 13.89
CA VAL A 645 -13.26 -22.74 13.13
C VAL A 645 -13.11 -22.20 11.72
N GLN A 646 -11.88 -22.02 11.26
CA GLN A 646 -11.55 -21.51 9.93
C GLN A 646 -10.69 -22.52 9.15
N VAL A 647 -11.15 -22.89 7.97
CA VAL A 647 -10.38 -23.63 6.96
C VAL A 647 -9.54 -22.61 6.16
N PRO A 648 -8.32 -22.95 5.70
CA PRO A 648 -7.51 -22.07 4.86
C PRO A 648 -8.24 -21.43 3.68
N ARG A 649 -7.86 -20.18 3.37
CA ARG A 649 -8.37 -19.38 2.24
C ARG A 649 -7.30 -18.47 1.65
N GLY A 650 -6.57 -17.74 2.49
CA GLY A 650 -5.39 -16.98 2.09
C GLY A 650 -4.14 -17.85 1.97
N ARG A 651 -3.03 -17.20 1.61
CA ARG A 651 -1.70 -17.82 1.55
C ARG A 651 -1.30 -18.37 2.92
N LEU A 652 -0.90 -19.64 2.97
CA LEU A 652 -0.40 -20.29 4.19
C LEU A 652 1.12 -20.19 4.36
N PHE A 653 1.84 -19.93 3.25
CA PHE A 653 3.26 -19.64 3.24
C PHE A 653 3.58 -18.48 2.27
N ALA A 654 4.75 -17.86 2.44
CA ALA A 654 5.33 -16.87 1.53
C ALA A 654 6.87 -16.88 1.63
N PHE A 655 7.57 -16.51 0.56
CA PHE A 655 9.04 -16.54 0.50
C PHE A 655 9.69 -15.16 0.67
N ASP A 656 10.96 -15.15 1.08
CA ASP A 656 11.82 -13.97 0.94
C ASP A 656 12.16 -13.68 -0.55
N SER A 657 12.75 -12.52 -0.81
CA SER A 657 13.04 -12.04 -2.17
C SER A 657 14.11 -12.82 -2.94
N GLU A 658 14.81 -13.75 -2.27
CA GLU A 658 15.81 -14.64 -2.87
C GLU A 658 15.33 -16.11 -2.95
N GLY A 659 14.15 -16.42 -2.38
CA GLY A 659 13.63 -17.80 -2.30
C GLY A 659 14.52 -18.74 -1.47
N GLN A 660 15.18 -18.23 -0.44
CA GLN A 660 16.02 -19.00 0.49
C GLN A 660 15.32 -19.27 1.83
N HIS A 661 14.32 -18.45 2.18
CA HIS A 661 13.55 -18.60 3.42
C HIS A 661 12.04 -18.58 3.16
N VAL A 662 11.30 -19.34 3.98
CA VAL A 662 9.84 -19.45 3.91
C VAL A 662 9.20 -19.11 5.25
N LEU A 663 8.24 -18.18 5.22
CA LEU A 663 7.36 -17.83 6.33
C LEU A 663 6.11 -18.71 6.28
N THR A 664 5.69 -19.30 7.41
CA THR A 664 4.43 -20.06 7.54
C THR A 664 3.56 -19.54 8.69
N CYS A 665 2.29 -19.93 8.68
CA CYS A 665 1.38 -19.78 9.82
C CYS A 665 1.84 -20.58 11.06
N SER A 666 1.37 -20.18 12.25
CA SER A 666 1.47 -20.89 13.53
C SER A 666 0.50 -20.27 14.56
N SER A 667 0.24 -20.96 15.68
CA SER A 667 -0.71 -20.56 16.72
C SER A 667 -0.31 -19.29 17.50
N THR A 668 0.98 -18.91 17.48
CA THR A 668 1.53 -17.79 18.27
C THR A 668 2.11 -16.64 17.44
N GLY A 669 2.22 -16.82 16.12
CA GLY A 669 2.82 -15.87 15.18
C GLY A 669 3.22 -16.56 13.88
N GLY A 670 4.03 -15.90 13.06
CA GLY A 670 4.68 -16.54 11.90
C GLY A 670 5.97 -17.25 12.29
N LEU A 671 6.27 -18.37 11.62
CA LEU A 671 7.53 -19.10 11.72
C LEU A 671 8.30 -18.98 10.40
N ILE A 672 9.58 -18.63 10.46
CA ILE A 672 10.46 -18.53 9.29
C ILE A 672 11.45 -19.70 9.32
N TYR A 673 11.56 -20.41 8.21
CA TYR A 673 12.48 -21.52 8.01
C TYR A 673 13.46 -21.26 6.86
N ARG A 674 14.62 -21.92 6.90
CA ARG A 674 15.60 -21.96 5.79
C ARG A 674 15.31 -23.15 4.87
N LEU A 675 15.50 -22.95 3.56
CA LEU A 675 15.33 -23.97 2.52
C LEU A 675 16.68 -24.61 2.15
N ASN A 676 17.14 -25.59 2.95
CA ASN A 676 18.43 -26.26 2.70
C ASN A 676 18.36 -27.11 1.42
N LYS A 677 19.26 -26.83 0.46
CA LYS A 677 19.33 -27.54 -0.83
C LYS A 677 20.02 -28.91 -0.70
N GLY A 678 19.31 -29.87 -0.10
CA GLY A 678 19.70 -31.30 -0.08
C GLY A 678 19.73 -31.98 1.28
N GLU A 679 19.40 -31.28 2.37
CA GLU A 679 19.30 -31.88 3.71
C GLU A 679 17.84 -32.19 4.08
N ALA A 680 17.63 -33.22 4.89
CA ALA A 680 16.31 -33.78 5.18
C ALA A 680 15.54 -33.03 6.29
N GLY A 681 15.73 -31.72 6.44
CA GLY A 681 15.16 -30.92 7.53
C GLY A 681 14.82 -29.49 7.13
N LEU A 682 13.67 -29.01 7.59
CA LEU A 682 13.25 -27.61 7.46
C LEU A 682 13.71 -26.87 8.73
N GLU A 683 14.86 -26.18 8.66
CA GLU A 683 15.47 -25.51 9.83
C GLU A 683 14.64 -24.28 10.23
N SER A 684 14.09 -24.28 11.45
CA SER A 684 13.34 -23.12 12.00
C SER A 684 14.31 -22.02 12.45
N VAL A 685 14.38 -20.94 11.68
CA VAL A 685 15.34 -19.84 11.85
C VAL A 685 14.84 -18.77 12.81
N LEU A 686 13.59 -18.31 12.67
CA LEU A 686 13.06 -17.18 13.44
C LEU A 686 11.56 -17.32 13.69
N SER A 687 11.14 -17.22 14.95
CA SER A 687 9.73 -17.04 15.31
C SER A 687 9.40 -15.56 15.46
N LEU A 688 8.45 -15.06 14.66
CA LEU A 688 8.02 -13.66 14.71
C LEU A 688 7.16 -13.39 15.95
N GLY A 689 6.35 -14.37 16.36
CA GLY A 689 5.53 -14.34 17.57
C GLY A 689 4.55 -13.17 17.69
N GLY A 690 4.05 -12.98 18.91
CA GLY A 690 3.30 -11.79 19.33
C GLY A 690 1.78 -11.82 19.13
N HIS A 691 1.22 -12.85 18.48
CA HIS A 691 -0.23 -13.04 18.33
C HIS A 691 -0.85 -13.73 19.55
N LYS A 692 -2.16 -13.53 19.76
CA LYS A 692 -2.96 -14.14 20.84
C LYS A 692 -4.00 -15.14 20.34
N ALA A 693 -4.19 -15.20 19.03
CA ALA A 693 -5.05 -16.13 18.32
C ALA A 693 -4.26 -16.70 17.12
N PRO A 694 -4.63 -17.87 16.58
CA PRO A 694 -3.88 -18.49 15.49
C PRO A 694 -3.70 -17.58 14.29
N VAL A 695 -2.48 -17.59 13.70
CA VAL A 695 -2.23 -16.98 12.40
C VAL A 695 -2.82 -17.89 11.33
N VAL A 696 -3.59 -17.31 10.40
CA VAL A 696 -4.40 -18.02 9.40
C VAL A 696 -4.05 -17.68 7.96
N THR A 697 -3.27 -16.61 7.76
CA THR A 697 -2.63 -16.28 6.49
C THR A 697 -1.39 -15.40 6.72
N VAL A 698 -0.42 -15.53 5.82
CA VAL A 698 0.86 -14.79 5.82
C VAL A 698 1.16 -14.22 4.43
N ASP A 699 1.98 -13.18 4.37
CA ASP A 699 2.57 -12.66 3.14
C ASP A 699 3.96 -12.07 3.42
N TRP A 700 4.83 -12.01 2.42
CA TRP A 700 6.19 -11.47 2.58
C TRP A 700 6.54 -10.64 1.34
N CYS A 701 6.83 -9.36 1.56
CA CYS A 701 7.35 -8.45 0.54
C CYS A 701 8.71 -7.91 1.02
N SER A 702 9.70 -7.77 0.14
CA SER A 702 11.00 -7.17 0.50
C SER A 702 11.20 -5.88 -0.27
N ALA A 703 11.58 -4.81 0.43
CA ALA A 703 11.82 -3.50 -0.14
C ALA A 703 13.05 -2.84 0.51
N VAL A 704 14.00 -2.39 -0.32
CA VAL A 704 15.21 -1.66 0.10
C VAL A 704 16.00 -2.42 1.19
N ASP A 705 16.45 -3.64 0.86
CA ASP A 705 17.16 -4.60 1.73
C ASP A 705 16.43 -4.99 3.05
N CYS A 706 15.17 -4.55 3.24
CA CYS A 706 14.33 -4.89 4.39
C CYS A 706 13.18 -5.80 4.00
N GLY A 707 13.09 -6.98 4.63
CA GLY A 707 11.97 -7.91 4.51
C GLY A 707 10.80 -7.46 5.39
N THR A 708 9.63 -7.27 4.81
CA THR A 708 8.38 -6.96 5.50
C THR A 708 7.51 -8.22 5.53
N CYS A 709 7.45 -8.88 6.69
CA CYS A 709 6.60 -10.04 6.91
C CYS A 709 5.24 -9.61 7.48
N LEU A 710 4.15 -10.07 6.86
CA LEU A 710 2.80 -9.93 7.36
C LEU A 710 2.30 -11.25 7.95
N THR A 711 1.74 -11.20 9.16
CA THR A 711 1.09 -12.34 9.82
C THR A 711 -0.28 -11.91 10.32
N ALA A 712 -1.34 -12.61 9.92
CA ALA A 712 -2.72 -12.22 10.19
C ALA A 712 -3.51 -13.32 10.95
N SER A 713 -4.24 -12.96 12.00
CA SER A 713 -4.86 -13.90 12.95
C SER A 713 -6.38 -13.83 13.11
N MET A 714 -6.95 -14.84 13.78
CA MET A 714 -8.40 -15.00 13.97
C MET A 714 -9.09 -13.89 14.80
N ASP A 715 -8.33 -13.10 15.54
CA ASP A 715 -8.78 -11.95 16.34
C ASP A 715 -8.79 -10.61 15.55
N GLY A 716 -8.62 -10.69 14.22
CA GLY A 716 -8.59 -9.51 13.33
C GLY A 716 -7.30 -8.70 13.42
N LYS A 717 -6.26 -9.22 14.10
CA LYS A 717 -4.96 -8.54 14.19
C LYS A 717 -4.03 -8.98 13.07
N ILE A 718 -3.36 -8.00 12.47
CA ILE A 718 -2.33 -8.21 11.47
C ILE A 718 -1.05 -7.57 12.02
N LYS A 719 0.02 -8.35 12.11
CA LYS A 719 1.33 -7.82 12.50
C LYS A 719 2.22 -7.68 11.30
N LEU A 720 2.92 -6.56 11.28
CA LEU A 720 3.94 -6.24 10.30
C LEU A 720 5.28 -6.31 11.02
N SER A 721 6.12 -7.26 10.62
CA SER A 721 7.45 -7.48 11.21
C SER A 721 8.52 -7.08 10.20
N THR A 722 9.31 -6.07 10.53
CA THR A 722 10.40 -5.59 9.66
C THR A 722 11.68 -6.35 10.00
N LEU A 723 12.25 -7.01 9.01
CA LEU A 723 13.46 -7.82 9.11
C LEU A 723 14.58 -7.20 8.27
N LEU A 724 15.78 -7.10 8.83
CA LEU A 724 17.00 -6.78 8.09
C LEU A 724 17.80 -8.07 7.89
N ALA A 725 18.15 -8.40 6.64
CA ALA A 725 19.01 -9.52 6.35
C ALA A 725 20.45 -9.25 6.81
N GLN A 726 21.03 -10.15 7.60
CA GLN A 726 22.47 -10.16 7.88
C GLN A 726 23.17 -10.74 6.65
N LYS A 727 24.06 -9.95 6.02
CA LYS A 727 25.00 -10.45 5.01
C LYS A 727 26.23 -11.02 5.75
N PRO A 728 26.65 -12.26 5.46
CA PRO A 728 27.89 -12.84 6.02
C PRO A 728 29.14 -12.17 5.43
#